data_AF-A0A5J5V3L6-F1
#
_entry.id   AF-A0A5J5V3L6-F1
#
_cell.length_a   1.000
_cell.length_b   1.000
_cell.length_c   1.000
_cell.angle_alpha   90.00
_cell.angle_beta   90.00
_cell.angle_gamma   90.00
#
_symmetry.space_group_name_H-M   'P 1'
#
loop_
_entity.id
_entity.type
_entity.pdbx_description
1 polymer ?
#
loop_
_entity_poly.entity_id
_entity_poly.type
_entity_poly.pdbx_seq_one_letter_code
_entity_poly.pdbx_strand_id
1 'polypeptide(L)'
;MALVSVVPAITEGVNSMRFCDVRAPGIMSSRREIVEETVARIIEEKIYVAVGKDVDKYKSVLFWALQHSGGKKICIIHVHQPAKMIPVSEMGTKFPASKLEEQQVKAYWEIERKNMEKMLNDYLLLCLQRGVRAEKLYIEMDSIEQGILEMISENRIRMLVMGGAADKHYSKKVVDLKSKKAIFVRENAPNTCHTIWFLCKGLLIYTRSQCVILRQTSQVKPSTSAPDSLHRVRSENVYGRMGSTLGFPSPDGNEGLSTPPNRSDVEGSSDEWDGLSRRSPQNSVLSSCSSNGMADAALVPYMGTEVNGNGLQSSLISHAEGNFNLSSLPSIRDVTTDNTLYDQLQQVMAEATNSRREAFEEAMKRSEAEKDALVAIRRVKASEILYAQELKQRKEIEEALAKEKDELDKMMNQRDEVRIELQAALDQKSLLENQIAESEKEVKELQEKIFSAVELLQNYKKERDELQMERDNALKEAEELRKSRAEPSGAHMHQIFTEFSFTEIEEATLNFDPSLKIGEGGYGSIYKGNLRHTTVAIKMLHSNSLQGPSEFQQEVDVLSKMRHPNLVTLIGACPDAWTLIYEYLPNGSLEDRLSCRGNSPPLSWQTRIRLATELCSVLIFLHSSKPHGIVHGDLKPANILLDANFVTKLSDFGICRLVSNNTTVCCRTDPKGTFAYMDPEFLSTGELTQKADVYSFGVILLRLLTGRQALGIIKEVQYALDNGNLKNLLDPLAGDWPFVQAEQLANLALRCCEMNRRCRPDLSTDVWRVLEPMRASCGGSSSFQLGSEELCHPPSYFICPIFQEVMQDPHVAADGFTYEAEALRGWLDSGHHTSPMTNIKLAHSNLVPNLALRSAIQEWLQQH
;
A
#
# COMPACT_ATOMS: atom_id res chain seq x y z
N MET A 1 73.61 57.51 -1.52
CA MET A 1 72.57 57.22 -0.51
C MET A 1 72.06 55.81 -0.84
N ALA A 2 72.48 54.75 -0.16
CA ALA A 2 72.32 54.43 1.27
C ALA A 2 70.86 54.08 1.62
N LEU A 3 70.56 52.95 2.28
CA LEU A 3 71.38 51.81 2.75
C LEU A 3 70.41 50.63 3.07
N VAL A 4 70.89 49.38 2.94
CA VAL A 4 70.44 48.17 3.71
C VAL A 4 68.99 47.68 3.44
N SER A 5 68.74 46.47 2.90
CA SER A 5 69.07 45.09 3.38
C SER A 5 68.29 44.74 4.67
N VAL A 6 67.87 43.51 5.00
CA VAL A 6 68.58 42.21 5.00
C VAL A 6 67.57 41.06 4.97
N VAL A 7 67.92 39.97 4.27
CA VAL A 7 67.44 38.58 4.50
C VAL A 7 68.60 37.78 5.10
N PRO A 8 68.34 36.83 6.01
CA PRO A 8 68.86 35.47 5.78
C PRO A 8 67.74 34.41 6.05
N ALA A 9 67.65 33.27 5.36
CA ALA A 9 68.68 32.24 5.11
C ALA A 9 69.23 31.66 6.44
N ILE A 10 69.73 30.43 6.57
CA ILE A 10 70.45 29.49 5.68
C ILE A 10 70.12 28.05 6.22
N THR A 11 70.33 26.88 5.62
CA THR A 11 71.33 26.36 4.66
C THR A 11 70.80 25.19 3.81
N GLU A 12 71.20 25.15 2.54
CA GLU A 12 71.33 23.89 1.78
C GLU A 12 72.57 23.09 2.22
N GLY A 13 72.61 21.79 1.88
CA GLY A 13 73.67 20.85 2.31
C GLY A 13 74.07 19.80 1.28
N VAL A 14 74.53 20.25 0.10
CA VAL A 14 75.56 19.60 -0.76
C VAL A 14 75.25 18.24 -1.44
N ASN A 15 75.37 18.27 -2.78
CA ASN A 15 75.52 17.11 -3.69
C ASN A 15 76.73 16.21 -3.35
N SER A 16 76.59 14.90 -3.58
CA SER A 16 77.49 14.21 -4.54
C SER A 16 76.92 12.88 -5.02
N MET A 17 77.06 12.61 -6.33
CA MET A 17 76.56 11.43 -7.04
C MET A 17 77.74 10.70 -7.69
N ARG A 18 77.86 9.38 -7.47
CA ARG A 18 78.67 8.33 -8.16
C ARG A 18 78.72 7.09 -7.22
N PHE A 19 78.80 5.82 -7.65
CA PHE A 19 79.01 5.19 -8.97
C PHE A 19 78.33 3.79 -8.98
N CYS A 20 78.14 3.19 -10.18
CA CYS A 20 78.08 1.75 -10.58
C CYS A 20 78.15 0.61 -9.53
N ASP A 21 77.61 -0.61 -9.74
CA ASP A 21 76.96 -1.21 -10.92
C ASP A 21 76.08 -2.45 -10.60
N VAL A 22 75.26 -2.83 -11.58
CA VAL A 22 74.45 -4.06 -11.78
C VAL A 22 74.76 -5.33 -10.96
N ARG A 23 73.72 -5.87 -10.28
CA ARG A 23 73.28 -7.28 -10.45
C ARG A 23 71.85 -7.59 -9.99
N ALA A 24 71.07 -8.18 -10.89
CA ALA A 24 69.82 -8.91 -10.67
C ALA A 24 70.14 -10.44 -10.55
N PRO A 25 69.18 -11.41 -10.40
CA PRO A 25 67.71 -11.27 -10.49
C PRO A 25 66.82 -12.06 -9.49
N GLY A 26 65.55 -11.61 -9.42
CA GLY A 26 64.34 -12.46 -9.37
C GLY A 26 63.60 -12.57 -8.02
N ILE A 27 62.27 -12.65 -7.92
CA ILE A 27 61.19 -12.65 -8.95
C ILE A 27 59.86 -12.11 -8.34
N MET A 28 59.13 -11.30 -9.12
CA MET A 28 57.67 -11.04 -9.17
C MET A 28 56.80 -10.62 -7.95
N SER A 29 56.33 -9.37 -8.05
CA SER A 29 54.90 -8.95 -8.03
C SER A 29 54.09 -8.95 -6.72
N SER A 30 53.97 -7.78 -6.11
CA SER A 30 52.67 -7.24 -5.67
C SER A 30 52.62 -5.72 -5.92
N ARG A 31 51.52 -5.26 -6.52
CA ARG A 31 51.36 -3.87 -6.98
C ARG A 31 50.83 -3.02 -5.82
N ARG A 32 51.66 -2.18 -5.22
CA ARG A 32 51.24 -1.29 -4.12
C ARG A 32 50.41 -0.12 -4.64
N GLU A 33 49.35 0.18 -3.92
CA GLU A 33 48.41 1.26 -4.19
C GLU A 33 49.08 2.63 -4.01
N ILE A 34 48.65 3.60 -4.81
CA ILE A 34 48.92 5.01 -4.56
C ILE A 34 47.86 5.49 -3.58
N VAL A 35 48.30 6.09 -2.48
CA VAL A 35 47.44 6.62 -1.42
C VAL A 35 46.62 7.79 -1.97
N GLU A 36 45.31 7.61 -2.09
CA GLU A 36 44.39 8.69 -2.40
C GLU A 36 44.04 9.44 -1.11
N GLU A 37 44.28 10.75 -1.11
CA GLU A 37 44.14 11.62 0.05
C GLU A 37 42.67 11.72 0.45
N THR A 38 42.32 11.26 1.65
CA THR A 38 40.93 11.12 2.08
C THR A 38 40.31 12.49 2.35
N VAL A 39 39.57 13.00 1.36
CA VAL A 39 38.75 14.22 1.50
C VAL A 39 37.80 14.05 2.67
N ALA A 40 38.12 14.71 3.79
CA ALA A 40 37.30 14.69 4.98
C ALA A 40 35.94 15.32 4.66
N ARG A 41 34.90 14.48 4.56
CA ARG A 41 33.49 14.94 4.52
C ARG A 41 33.27 15.90 5.68
N ILE A 42 33.08 17.19 5.37
CA ILE A 42 32.60 18.17 6.34
C ILE A 42 31.21 17.73 6.76
N ILE A 43 31.12 17.08 7.93
CA ILE A 43 29.83 16.70 8.53
C ILE A 43 29.20 18.01 8.98
N GLU A 44 28.27 18.53 8.18
CA GLU A 44 27.41 19.64 8.59
C GLU A 44 26.76 19.29 9.93
N GLU A 45 27.02 20.10 10.93
CA GLU A 45 26.46 19.87 12.26
C GLU A 45 24.95 20.14 12.25
N LYS A 46 24.16 19.06 12.17
CA LYS A 46 22.69 19.09 12.26
C LYS A 46 22.22 18.90 13.71
N ILE A 47 21.26 19.71 14.14
CA ILE A 47 20.50 19.51 15.39
C ILE A 47 19.19 18.82 15.04
N TYR A 48 18.93 17.68 15.69
CA TYR A 48 17.70 16.94 15.52
C TYR A 48 16.71 17.27 16.65
N VAL A 49 15.43 17.46 16.32
CA VAL A 49 14.39 17.89 17.28
C VAL A 49 13.24 16.89 17.26
N ALA A 50 13.05 16.16 18.37
CA ALA A 50 12.00 15.16 18.50
C ALA A 50 10.64 15.80 18.83
N VAL A 51 9.66 15.63 17.94
CA VAL A 51 8.32 16.23 18.04
C VAL A 51 7.21 15.18 18.18
N GLY A 52 6.14 15.54 18.90
CA GLY A 52 4.94 14.71 19.07
C GLY A 52 3.77 15.14 18.19
N LYS A 53 2.67 14.36 18.25
CA LYS A 53 1.41 14.60 17.48
C LYS A 53 0.69 15.93 17.81
N ASP A 54 1.13 16.67 18.85
CA ASP A 54 0.53 17.92 19.33
C ASP A 54 1.50 19.09 19.04
N VAL A 55 1.16 19.91 18.03
CA VAL A 55 2.04 20.98 17.55
C VAL A 55 2.26 22.06 18.62
N ASP A 56 1.20 22.52 19.29
CA ASP A 56 1.29 23.63 20.25
C ASP A 56 2.12 23.27 21.50
N LYS A 57 2.04 22.02 21.95
CA LYS A 57 2.86 21.52 23.06
C LYS A 57 4.36 21.52 22.73
N TYR A 58 4.74 21.00 21.56
CA TYR A 58 6.14 20.84 21.17
C TYR A 58 6.73 22.08 20.46
N LYS A 59 5.90 23.06 20.09
CA LYS A 59 6.31 24.39 19.62
C LYS A 59 7.35 25.06 20.53
N SER A 60 7.20 24.89 21.85
CA SER A 60 8.16 25.40 22.83
C SER A 60 9.54 24.71 22.78
N VAL A 61 9.57 23.42 22.42
CA VAL A 61 10.80 22.62 22.23
C VAL A 61 11.50 23.04 20.93
N LEU A 62 10.73 23.19 19.85
CA LEU A 62 11.24 23.64 18.55
C LEU A 62 11.76 25.08 18.58
N PHE A 63 11.06 26.01 19.25
CA PHE A 63 11.51 27.39 19.40
C PHE A 63 12.80 27.51 20.22
N TRP A 64 12.98 26.70 21.26
CA TRP A 64 14.24 26.66 21.99
C TRP A 64 15.38 26.16 21.08
N ALA A 65 15.15 25.08 20.31
CA ALA A 65 16.14 24.56 19.37
C ALA A 65 16.52 25.58 18.28
N LEU A 66 15.54 26.32 17.74
CA LEU A 66 15.77 27.42 16.79
C LEU A 66 16.65 28.53 17.39
N GLN A 67 16.34 28.96 18.62
CA GLN A 67 17.11 30.01 19.33
C GLN A 67 18.54 29.57 19.68
N HIS A 68 18.75 28.28 20.00
CA HIS A 68 20.05 27.74 20.41
C HIS A 68 20.78 27.01 19.27
N SER A 69 20.30 27.18 18.02
CA SER A 69 20.87 26.52 16.84
C SER A 69 22.26 27.04 16.48
N GLY A 70 22.56 28.31 16.74
CA GLY A 70 23.84 28.92 16.39
C GLY A 70 24.17 28.88 14.89
N GLY A 71 23.15 28.85 14.02
CA GLY A 71 23.31 28.72 12.56
C GLY A 71 23.38 27.27 12.04
N LYS A 72 23.31 26.27 12.92
CA LYS A 72 23.26 24.85 12.56
C LYS A 72 21.95 24.49 11.87
N LYS A 73 22.01 23.58 10.88
CA LYS A 73 20.81 23.05 10.21
C LYS A 73 19.95 22.27 11.21
N ILE A 74 18.63 22.39 11.08
CA ILE A 74 17.67 21.70 11.96
C ILE A 74 17.00 20.57 11.18
N CYS A 75 16.87 19.40 11.79
CA CYS A 75 16.06 18.30 11.30
C CYS A 75 14.98 17.95 12.33
N ILE A 76 13.74 17.86 11.88
CA ILE A 76 12.58 17.53 12.72
C ILE A 76 12.36 16.02 12.62
N ILE A 77 12.39 15.32 13.76
CA ILE A 77 12.23 13.86 13.81
C ILE A 77 10.94 13.46 14.53
N HIS A 78 10.23 12.49 13.97
CA HIS A 78 8.99 11.97 14.52
C HIS A 78 8.92 10.44 14.43
N VAL A 79 8.63 9.77 15.54
CA VAL A 79 8.26 8.35 15.50
C VAL A 79 6.74 8.28 15.37
N HIS A 80 6.29 7.82 14.22
CA HIS A 80 4.90 7.49 13.99
C HIS A 80 4.61 6.12 14.63
N GLN A 81 3.70 6.10 15.60
CA GLN A 81 3.18 4.88 16.18
C GLN A 81 1.78 4.62 15.56
N PRO A 82 1.63 3.60 14.69
CA PRO A 82 0.35 3.30 14.04
C PRO A 82 -0.75 3.01 15.07
N ALA A 83 -1.98 3.45 14.80
CA ALA A 83 -3.10 3.17 15.68
C ALA A 83 -3.40 1.66 15.74
N LYS A 84 -3.12 1.03 16.89
CA LYS A 84 -3.60 -0.34 17.22
C LYS A 84 -5.12 -0.42 17.43
N MET A 85 -5.76 0.73 17.64
CA MET A 85 -7.20 0.88 17.88
C MET A 85 -7.76 1.90 16.87
N ILE A 86 -8.40 1.40 15.82
CA ILE A 86 -8.87 2.18 14.66
C ILE A 86 -10.34 2.56 14.86
N PRO A 87 -10.72 3.85 14.74
CA PRO A 87 -12.12 4.27 14.70
C PRO A 87 -12.75 3.91 13.35
N VAL A 88 -13.75 3.02 13.36
CA VAL A 88 -14.43 2.53 12.14
C VAL A 88 -15.81 3.20 11.96
N SER A 89 -16.21 4.07 12.88
CA SER A 89 -17.41 4.88 12.76
C SER A 89 -17.13 6.34 13.14
N GLU A 90 -17.89 7.26 12.53
CA GLU A 90 -17.92 8.69 12.88
C GLU A 90 -18.33 8.95 14.34
N MET A 91 -18.92 7.95 15.02
CA MET A 91 -19.29 8.00 16.45
C MET A 91 -18.10 7.73 17.39
N GLY A 92 -16.90 7.49 16.86
CA GLY A 92 -15.65 7.46 17.65
C GLY A 92 -15.36 6.14 18.37
N THR A 93 -16.15 5.08 18.17
CA THR A 93 -15.86 3.72 18.66
C THR A 93 -14.63 3.15 17.95
N LYS A 94 -13.64 2.71 18.75
CA LYS A 94 -12.34 2.20 18.27
C LYS A 94 -12.25 0.69 18.41
N PHE A 95 -11.79 0.03 17.35
CA PHE A 95 -11.66 -1.42 17.26
C PHE A 95 -10.19 -1.83 17.12
N PRO A 96 -9.75 -2.99 17.67
CA PRO A 96 -8.40 -3.48 17.45
C PRO A 96 -8.13 -3.70 15.96
N ALA A 97 -6.98 -3.25 15.45
CA ALA A 97 -6.62 -3.41 14.04
C ALA A 97 -6.62 -4.89 13.58
N SER A 98 -6.35 -5.84 14.49
CA SER A 98 -6.41 -7.28 14.24
C SER A 98 -7.83 -7.86 14.08
N LYS A 99 -8.89 -7.06 14.28
CA LYS A 99 -10.30 -7.47 14.11
C LYS A 99 -10.97 -6.81 12.89
N LEU A 100 -10.19 -6.13 12.04
CA LEU A 100 -10.69 -5.40 10.88
C LEU A 100 -10.11 -5.97 9.59
N GLU A 101 -10.79 -5.72 8.47
CA GLU A 101 -10.30 -6.12 7.15
C GLU A 101 -8.99 -5.40 6.81
N GLU A 102 -8.03 -6.13 6.25
CA GLU A 102 -6.69 -5.62 5.97
C GLU A 102 -6.71 -4.36 5.08
N GLN A 103 -7.64 -4.28 4.13
CA GLN A 103 -7.84 -3.11 3.27
C GLN A 103 -8.30 -1.88 4.07
N GLN A 104 -9.19 -2.06 5.05
CA GLN A 104 -9.67 -0.98 5.92
C GLN A 104 -8.56 -0.49 6.86
N VAL A 105 -7.77 -1.42 7.40
CA VAL A 105 -6.59 -1.11 8.23
C VAL A 105 -5.56 -0.30 7.43
N LYS A 106 -5.23 -0.75 6.21
CA LYS A 106 -4.31 -0.05 5.30
C LYS A 106 -4.82 1.35 4.94
N ALA A 107 -6.08 1.48 4.57
CA ALA A 107 -6.69 2.78 4.24
C ALA A 107 -6.67 3.76 5.43
N TYR A 108 -6.96 3.28 6.64
CA TYR A 108 -6.90 4.12 7.84
C TYR A 108 -5.46 4.55 8.18
N TRP A 109 -4.48 3.63 8.13
CA TRP A 109 -3.08 4.00 8.36
C TRP A 109 -2.55 4.97 7.29
N GLU A 110 -3.04 4.89 6.05
CA GLU A 110 -2.72 5.88 5.01
C GLU A 110 -3.29 7.28 5.33
N ILE A 111 -4.50 7.35 5.90
CA ILE A 111 -5.07 8.60 6.43
C ILE A 111 -4.25 9.10 7.62
N GLU A 112 -3.81 8.21 8.53
CA GLU A 112 -2.96 8.59 9.66
C GLU A 112 -1.59 9.12 9.20
N ARG A 113 -1.01 8.54 8.15
CA ARG A 113 0.22 8.98 7.49
C ARG A 113 0.06 10.36 6.85
N LYS A 114 -1.01 10.60 6.08
CA LYS A 114 -1.32 11.93 5.49
C LYS A 114 -1.51 13.01 6.56
N ASN A 115 -2.15 12.69 7.69
CA ASN A 115 -2.27 13.59 8.83
C ASN A 115 -0.91 13.86 9.51
N MET A 116 -0.05 12.84 9.62
CA MET A 116 1.31 12.98 10.14
C MET A 116 2.19 13.86 9.24
N GLU A 117 2.13 13.68 7.92
CA GLU A 117 2.85 14.53 6.97
C GLU A 117 2.42 15.99 7.03
N LYS A 118 1.10 16.24 7.13
CA LYS A 118 0.55 17.59 7.30
C LYS A 118 1.09 18.25 8.58
N MET A 119 1.06 17.54 9.69
CA MET A 119 1.61 17.98 10.98
C MET A 119 3.13 18.27 10.91
N LEU A 120 3.91 17.45 10.20
CA LEU A 120 5.33 17.72 9.97
C LEU A 120 5.54 18.97 9.09
N ASN A 121 4.71 19.17 8.07
CA ASN A 121 4.76 20.38 7.24
C ASN A 121 4.42 21.64 8.05
N ASP A 122 3.49 21.57 9.01
CA ASP A 122 3.18 22.68 9.92
C ASP A 122 4.39 23.06 10.78
N TYR A 123 5.17 22.08 11.27
CA TYR A 123 6.43 22.36 11.97
C TYR A 123 7.51 22.95 11.05
N LEU A 124 7.62 22.49 9.79
CA LEU A 124 8.52 23.09 8.81
C LEU A 124 8.13 24.55 8.51
N LEU A 125 6.84 24.85 8.41
CA LEU A 125 6.34 26.22 8.26
C LEU A 125 6.70 27.10 9.45
N LEU A 126 6.63 26.58 10.69
CA LEU A 126 7.10 27.29 11.89
C LEU A 126 8.60 27.60 11.88
N CYS A 127 9.43 26.72 11.30
CA CYS A 127 10.86 27.00 11.07
C CYS A 127 11.08 28.07 10.00
N LEU A 128 10.36 27.99 8.87
CA LEU A 128 10.44 28.95 7.77
C LEU A 128 10.00 30.36 8.20
N GLN A 129 8.94 30.48 9.02
CA GLN A 129 8.51 31.73 9.63
C GLN A 129 9.58 32.37 10.56
N ARG A 130 10.59 31.61 10.97
CA ARG A 130 11.75 32.07 11.76
C ARG A 130 13.03 32.20 10.93
N GLY A 131 12.95 32.07 9.61
CA GLY A 131 14.09 32.20 8.69
C GLY A 131 15.01 30.98 8.63
N VAL A 132 14.63 29.84 9.20
CA VAL A 132 15.45 28.63 9.23
C VAL A 132 14.85 27.57 8.30
N ARG A 133 15.63 27.12 7.32
CA ARG A 133 15.29 25.92 6.53
C ARG A 133 15.58 24.68 7.37
N ALA A 134 14.54 23.87 7.58
CA ALA A 134 14.63 22.62 8.32
C ALA A 134 14.29 21.42 7.41
N GLU A 135 14.84 20.26 7.74
CA GLU A 135 14.51 18.98 7.13
C GLU A 135 13.48 18.23 8.02
N LYS A 136 12.79 17.22 7.47
CA LYS A 136 11.93 16.31 8.23
C LYS A 136 12.34 14.86 8.00
N LEU A 137 12.33 14.05 9.06
CA LEU A 137 12.51 12.60 9.02
C LEU A 137 11.46 11.95 9.93
N TYR A 138 11.01 10.75 9.56
CA TYR A 138 10.13 9.96 10.40
C TYR A 138 10.41 8.46 10.23
N ILE A 139 10.02 7.69 11.24
CA ILE A 139 10.03 6.22 11.21
C ILE A 139 8.68 5.71 11.72
N GLU A 140 8.15 4.65 11.12
CA GLU A 140 6.95 3.97 11.62
C GLU A 140 7.39 2.84 12.57
N MET A 141 7.13 2.97 13.88
CA MET A 141 7.42 1.89 14.83
C MET A 141 6.47 1.86 16.04
N ASP A 142 6.24 0.64 16.49
CA ASP A 142 5.40 0.22 17.61
C ASP A 142 5.78 0.85 18.97
N SER A 143 7.03 1.29 19.13
CA SER A 143 7.59 1.92 20.34
C SER A 143 8.28 3.23 19.99
N ILE A 144 7.80 4.34 20.56
CA ILE A 144 8.35 5.69 20.32
C ILE A 144 9.75 5.82 20.94
N GLU A 145 9.93 5.20 22.08
CA GLU A 145 11.19 5.06 22.80
C GLU A 145 12.26 4.39 21.92
N GLN A 146 11.93 3.25 21.32
CA GLN A 146 12.83 2.51 20.44
C GLN A 146 13.09 3.27 19.13
N GLY A 147 12.07 3.92 18.55
CA GLY A 147 12.22 4.62 17.27
C GLY A 147 13.14 5.84 17.36
N ILE A 148 13.20 6.49 18.53
CA ILE A 148 14.19 7.53 18.78
C ILE A 148 15.61 6.92 18.82
N LEU A 149 15.82 5.75 19.42
CA LEU A 149 17.13 5.08 19.46
C LEU A 149 17.60 4.61 18.08
N GLU A 150 16.68 4.07 17.28
CA GLU A 150 16.95 3.61 15.92
C GLU A 150 17.30 4.78 15.00
N MET A 151 16.48 5.84 14.97
CA MET A 151 16.80 7.06 14.24
C MET A 151 18.15 7.67 14.66
N ILE A 152 18.50 7.64 15.95
CA ILE A 152 19.82 8.10 16.42
C ILE A 152 20.96 7.27 15.83
N SER A 153 20.76 5.96 15.73
CA SER A 153 21.77 5.00 15.27
C SER A 153 21.97 5.08 13.75
N GLU A 154 20.88 5.01 12.99
CA GLU A 154 20.88 5.07 11.52
C GLU A 154 21.39 6.41 10.99
N ASN A 155 20.80 7.51 11.47
CA ASN A 155 21.11 8.87 11.00
C ASN A 155 22.33 9.48 11.72
N ARG A 156 23.02 8.69 12.55
CA ARG A 156 24.21 9.07 13.33
C ARG A 156 24.03 10.40 14.08
N ILE A 157 22.88 10.56 14.74
CA ILE A 157 22.47 11.81 15.40
C ILE A 157 23.45 12.12 16.54
N ARG A 158 24.20 13.23 16.38
CA ARG A 158 25.15 13.73 17.40
C ARG A 158 24.51 14.66 18.44
N MET A 159 23.42 15.32 18.06
CA MET A 159 22.77 16.40 18.80
C MET A 159 21.26 16.25 18.73
N LEU A 160 20.61 16.00 19.86
CA LEU A 160 19.17 15.78 19.96
C LEU A 160 18.52 16.73 20.98
N VAL A 161 17.41 17.36 20.60
CA VAL A 161 16.53 18.14 21.50
C VAL A 161 15.20 17.40 21.64
N MET A 162 14.75 17.16 22.88
CA MET A 162 13.48 16.47 23.15
C MET A 162 12.77 16.93 24.44
N GLY A 163 11.50 16.54 24.61
CA GLY A 163 10.72 16.85 25.81
C GLY A 163 11.07 15.97 27.02
N GLY A 164 11.47 16.58 28.15
CA GLY A 164 11.92 15.90 29.38
C GLY A 164 10.83 15.55 30.40
N ALA A 165 9.63 16.12 30.31
CA ALA A 165 8.56 15.95 31.28
C ALA A 165 7.16 15.89 30.64
N ALA A 166 6.22 15.23 31.31
CA ALA A 166 4.79 15.30 30.98
C ALA A 166 4.15 16.54 31.63
N ASP A 167 3.41 17.35 30.86
CA ASP A 167 3.05 18.73 31.21
C ASP A 167 2.30 18.92 32.54
N LYS A 168 1.62 17.86 33.01
CA LYS A 168 0.82 17.86 34.24
C LYS A 168 1.62 17.84 35.55
N HIS A 169 2.95 17.63 35.50
CA HIS A 169 3.77 17.38 36.71
C HIS A 169 4.98 18.32 36.90
N TYR A 170 4.99 19.47 36.23
CA TYR A 170 6.06 20.47 36.36
C TYR A 170 5.80 21.44 37.52
N SER A 171 6.69 21.43 38.52
CA SER A 171 6.84 22.54 39.47
C SER A 171 8.21 23.19 39.23
N LYS A 172 8.36 24.49 39.56
CA LYS A 172 9.61 25.26 39.39
C LYS A 172 10.84 24.73 40.18
N LYS A 173 10.72 23.59 40.86
CA LYS A 173 11.78 22.95 41.67
C LYS A 173 12.24 21.58 41.10
N VAL A 174 11.75 21.16 39.93
CA VAL A 174 12.10 19.86 39.34
C VAL A 174 13.40 19.98 38.53
N VAL A 175 14.45 19.29 38.98
CA VAL A 175 15.75 19.16 38.28
C VAL A 175 15.83 17.84 37.49
N ASP A 176 15.04 16.83 37.87
CA ASP A 176 15.08 15.49 37.28
C ASP A 176 14.07 15.26 36.13
N LEU A 177 14.44 14.36 35.21
CA LEU A 177 13.55 13.88 34.15
C LEU A 177 12.36 13.12 34.74
N LYS A 178 11.14 13.46 34.30
CA LYS A 178 9.90 12.80 34.72
C LYS A 178 9.19 12.02 33.61
N SER A 179 9.59 12.22 32.35
CA SER A 179 9.04 11.47 31.22
C SER A 179 9.72 10.11 31.10
N LYS A 180 8.95 9.01 31.15
CA LYS A 180 9.46 7.64 30.93
C LYS A 180 10.26 7.55 29.61
N LYS A 181 9.77 8.21 28.56
CA LYS A 181 10.43 8.36 27.25
C LYS A 181 11.80 9.02 27.35
N ALA A 182 11.89 10.12 28.11
CA ALA A 182 13.13 10.86 28.27
C ALA A 182 14.17 10.09 29.10
N ILE A 183 13.73 9.40 30.15
CA ILE A 183 14.57 8.53 30.99
C ILE A 183 15.15 7.40 30.14
N PHE A 184 14.30 6.70 29.38
CA PHE A 184 14.72 5.59 28.52
C PHE A 184 15.72 6.03 27.43
N VAL A 185 15.44 7.14 26.72
CA VAL A 185 16.37 7.67 25.70
C VAL A 185 17.67 8.17 26.34
N ARG A 186 17.64 8.79 27.53
CA ARG A 186 18.86 9.18 28.26
C ARG A 186 19.76 7.97 28.52
N GLU A 187 19.17 6.87 28.97
CA GLU A 187 19.89 5.67 29.43
C GLU A 187 20.38 4.80 28.27
N ASN A 188 19.62 4.71 27.17
CA ASN A 188 19.88 3.76 26.09
C ASN A 188 20.40 4.39 24.78
N ALA A 189 20.36 5.72 24.59
CA ALA A 189 20.85 6.33 23.35
C ALA A 189 22.37 6.17 23.20
N PRO A 190 22.87 5.67 22.05
CA PRO A 190 24.25 5.27 21.89
C PRO A 190 25.25 6.42 22.08
N ASN A 191 26.50 6.06 22.34
CA ASN A 191 27.60 7.00 22.61
C ASN A 191 27.95 7.91 21.42
N THR A 192 27.46 7.60 20.21
CA THR A 192 27.50 8.45 19.01
C THR A 192 26.66 9.72 19.16
N CYS A 193 25.66 9.72 20.04
CA CYS A 193 24.86 10.90 20.37
C CYS A 193 25.51 11.68 21.52
N HIS A 194 26.46 12.54 21.15
CA HIS A 194 27.31 13.31 22.06
C HIS A 194 26.53 14.21 23.04
N THR A 195 25.45 14.83 22.58
CA THR A 195 24.65 15.77 23.39
C THR A 195 23.15 15.57 23.20
N ILE A 196 22.40 15.44 24.31
CA ILE A 196 20.93 15.41 24.34
C ILE A 196 20.42 16.48 25.31
N TRP A 197 19.58 17.40 24.82
CA TRP A 197 18.92 18.42 25.62
C TRP A 197 17.47 18.06 25.90
N PHE A 198 17.06 18.12 27.17
CA PHE A 198 15.73 17.79 27.64
C PHE A 198 14.99 19.03 28.15
N LEU A 199 13.88 19.37 27.49
CA LEU A 199 13.14 20.61 27.71
C LEU A 199 11.76 20.38 28.34
N CYS A 200 11.24 21.36 29.07
CA CYS A 200 9.80 21.46 29.39
C CYS A 200 9.35 22.92 29.33
N LYS A 201 8.26 23.20 28.62
CA LYS A 201 7.72 24.55 28.43
C LYS A 201 8.78 25.58 27.95
N GLY A 202 9.69 25.14 27.08
CA GLY A 202 10.80 25.95 26.56
C GLY A 202 11.98 26.18 27.51
N LEU A 203 11.98 25.59 28.71
CA LEU A 203 13.10 25.65 29.66
C LEU A 203 13.93 24.36 29.60
N LEU A 204 15.25 24.51 29.60
CA LEU A 204 16.19 23.38 29.72
C LEU A 204 16.18 22.84 31.14
N ILE A 205 15.86 21.55 31.30
CA ILE A 205 15.88 20.85 32.60
C ILE A 205 17.20 20.09 32.77
N TYR A 206 17.59 19.33 31.75
CA TYR A 206 18.71 18.39 31.83
C TYR A 206 19.44 18.32 30.50
N THR A 207 20.77 18.16 30.56
CA THR A 207 21.61 17.90 29.38
C THR A 207 22.43 16.64 29.64
N ARG A 208 22.36 15.67 28.72
CA ARG A 208 23.31 14.55 28.66
C ARG A 208 24.45 14.96 27.74
N SER A 209 25.66 15.14 28.28
CA SER A 209 26.87 15.45 27.50
C SER A 209 27.98 14.47 27.84
N GLN A 210 28.58 13.82 26.84
CA GLN A 210 29.77 13.01 27.03
C GLN A 210 31.03 13.89 26.86
N CYS A 211 31.92 13.91 27.86
CA CYS A 211 33.18 14.66 27.75
C CYS A 211 34.22 13.85 26.98
N VAL A 212 34.69 14.37 25.84
CA VAL A 212 35.86 13.80 25.14
C VAL A 212 37.13 14.27 25.86
N ILE A 213 37.64 13.44 26.79
CA ILE A 213 38.94 13.69 27.41
C ILE A 213 40.03 13.37 26.39
N LEU A 214 40.51 14.41 25.70
CA LEU A 214 41.82 14.38 25.08
C LEU A 214 42.87 14.25 26.19
N ARG A 215 43.74 13.23 26.08
CA ARG A 215 44.92 13.11 26.94
C ARG A 215 45.85 14.30 26.66
N GLN A 216 45.97 15.21 27.61
CA GLN A 216 47.19 15.99 27.78
C GLN A 216 47.85 15.61 29.10
N THR A 217 49.17 15.51 29.03
CA THR A 217 50.07 15.16 30.12
C THR A 217 50.15 16.25 31.18
N SER A 218 50.84 15.92 32.28
CA SER A 218 51.48 16.86 33.21
C SER A 218 50.73 17.23 34.50
N GLN A 219 50.87 16.32 35.48
CA GLN A 219 51.61 16.55 36.72
C GLN A 219 51.03 17.40 37.90
N VAL A 220 51.26 16.84 39.11
CA VAL A 220 51.30 17.44 40.47
C VAL A 220 50.00 17.96 41.11
N LYS A 221 49.46 17.21 42.11
CA LYS A 221 49.81 17.40 43.54
C LYS A 221 49.35 16.23 44.44
N PRO A 222 49.93 16.08 45.66
CA PRO A 222 49.98 14.78 46.36
C PRO A 222 49.08 14.68 47.62
N SER A 223 49.15 13.50 48.24
CA SER A 223 48.97 13.19 49.69
C SER A 223 47.56 13.30 50.30
N THR A 224 47.14 12.50 51.30
CA THR A 224 47.56 11.18 51.85
C THR A 224 46.38 10.66 52.73
N SER A 225 46.47 9.42 53.24
CA SER A 225 45.75 8.85 54.40
C SER A 225 44.26 8.47 54.28
N ALA A 226 44.05 7.17 54.03
CA ALA A 226 43.14 6.33 54.82
C ALA A 226 43.72 6.11 56.27
N PRO A 227 43.10 5.36 57.21
CA PRO A 227 41.86 4.56 57.14
C PRO A 227 40.87 4.80 58.31
N ASP A 228 39.69 4.13 58.34
CA ASP A 228 39.40 3.04 59.30
C ASP A 228 37.96 2.44 59.25
N SER A 229 37.91 1.11 59.27
CA SER A 229 37.14 0.21 60.16
C SER A 229 35.68 0.47 60.66
N LEU A 230 34.83 -0.50 60.27
CA LEU A 230 34.00 -1.39 61.13
C LEU A 230 32.59 -1.02 61.68
N HIS A 231 31.70 -2.04 61.58
CA HIS A 231 30.44 -2.33 62.30
C HIS A 231 29.26 -1.32 62.17
N ARG A 232 27.99 -1.72 62.00
CA ARG A 232 27.25 -2.69 62.83
C ARG A 232 25.91 -3.19 62.23
N VAL A 233 25.82 -4.51 62.07
CA VAL A 233 24.68 -5.46 62.11
C VAL A 233 23.25 -4.96 62.44
N ARG A 234 22.29 -5.35 61.57
CA ARG A 234 21.04 -6.10 61.88
C ARG A 234 20.28 -6.40 60.55
N SER A 235 19.55 -7.48 60.32
CA SER A 235 19.59 -8.93 60.64
C SER A 235 18.19 -9.49 60.31
N GLU A 236 18.16 -10.76 59.87
CA GLU A 236 17.03 -11.71 59.69
C GLU A 236 16.49 -11.86 58.24
N ASN A 237 16.63 -13.01 57.53
CA ASN A 237 16.29 -14.45 57.78
C ASN A 237 14.84 -14.80 57.33
N VAL A 238 14.50 -15.96 56.74
CA VAL A 238 15.24 -17.16 56.24
C VAL A 238 14.37 -18.00 55.27
N TYR A 239 14.90 -19.12 54.74
CA TYR A 239 14.34 -20.13 53.80
C TYR A 239 14.45 -19.73 52.31
N GLY A 240 14.99 -20.52 51.37
CA GLY A 240 15.43 -21.93 51.32
C GLY A 240 14.83 -22.60 50.05
N ARG A 241 15.43 -23.54 49.31
CA ARG A 241 16.67 -24.34 49.44
C ARG A 241 16.93 -25.14 48.13
N MET A 242 18.20 -25.31 47.70
CA MET A 242 18.72 -26.28 46.68
C MET A 242 18.10 -26.27 45.24
N GLY A 243 18.82 -26.69 44.18
CA GLY A 243 20.19 -27.21 44.12
C GLY A 243 20.73 -27.36 42.68
N SER A 244 22.05 -27.55 42.56
CA SER A 244 22.86 -27.58 41.33
C SER A 244 22.75 -28.90 40.53
N THR A 245 23.32 -28.94 39.31
CA THR A 245 24.52 -29.78 38.95
C THR A 245 25.02 -29.47 37.52
N LEU A 246 26.33 -29.66 37.29
CA LEU A 246 27.08 -29.40 36.05
C LEU A 246 27.14 -30.63 35.12
N GLY A 247 27.42 -30.43 33.83
CA GLY A 247 27.76 -31.51 32.89
C GLY A 247 28.29 -31.03 31.52
N PHE A 248 29.61 -31.06 31.35
CA PHE A 248 30.33 -31.10 30.05
C PHE A 248 30.35 -32.57 29.53
N PRO A 249 30.64 -32.91 28.23
CA PRO A 249 31.83 -32.42 27.49
C PRO A 249 31.74 -32.29 25.94
N SER A 250 32.83 -31.80 25.34
CA SER A 250 33.16 -31.91 23.90
C SER A 250 33.87 -33.24 23.56
N PRO A 251 34.11 -33.52 22.27
CA PRO A 251 35.47 -33.94 21.89
C PRO A 251 36.01 -33.37 20.55
N ASP A 252 37.33 -33.54 20.41
CA ASP A 252 38.30 -33.23 19.33
C ASP A 252 37.99 -33.85 17.94
N GLY A 253 38.71 -33.61 16.82
CA GLY A 253 39.90 -32.77 16.52
C GLY A 253 40.59 -33.16 15.18
N ASN A 254 41.69 -32.45 14.82
CA ASN A 254 42.72 -32.73 13.77
C ASN A 254 42.34 -32.66 12.25
N GLU A 255 43.05 -31.89 11.39
CA GLU A 255 44.40 -32.09 10.74
C GLU A 255 44.43 -33.26 9.70
N GLY A 256 44.98 -33.17 8.47
CA GLY A 256 45.62 -32.08 7.72
C GLY A 256 46.15 -32.51 6.31
N LEU A 257 46.55 -31.53 5.49
CA LEU A 257 47.38 -31.52 4.24
C LEU A 257 47.77 -32.81 3.45
N SER A 258 47.63 -32.79 2.11
CA SER A 258 48.62 -33.29 1.09
C SER A 258 48.24 -32.91 -0.37
N THR A 259 49.22 -32.91 -1.29
CA THR A 259 49.16 -32.20 -2.61
C THR A 259 49.46 -33.14 -3.84
N PRO A 260 49.72 -32.71 -5.11
CA PRO A 260 49.10 -33.26 -6.34
C PRO A 260 50.08 -34.13 -7.20
N PRO A 261 49.85 -34.45 -8.51
CA PRO A 261 50.16 -33.49 -9.62
C PRO A 261 49.52 -33.67 -11.04
N ASN A 262 49.70 -32.63 -11.89
CA ASN A 262 49.98 -32.62 -13.35
C ASN A 262 48.96 -32.98 -14.47
N ARG A 263 48.91 -32.05 -15.48
CA ARG A 263 48.92 -32.19 -16.97
C ARG A 263 47.91 -33.13 -17.68
N SER A 264 47.45 -32.87 -18.90
CA SER A 264 47.50 -31.75 -19.88
C SER A 264 46.37 -31.96 -20.91
N ASP A 265 46.07 -30.98 -21.79
CA ASP A 265 46.09 -31.16 -23.27
C ASP A 265 45.44 -29.99 -24.04
N VAL A 266 45.78 -29.93 -25.33
CA VAL A 266 45.55 -28.89 -26.37
C VAL A 266 45.14 -29.72 -27.63
N GLU A 267 44.26 -29.34 -28.57
CA GLU A 267 44.38 -28.31 -29.62
C GLU A 267 43.24 -28.49 -30.69
N GLY A 268 43.11 -27.57 -31.67
CA GLY A 268 42.39 -27.78 -32.95
C GLY A 268 41.21 -26.81 -33.19
N SER A 269 41.36 -25.65 -33.87
CA SER A 269 41.64 -25.40 -35.31
C SER A 269 40.44 -25.73 -36.23
N SER A 270 40.03 -24.95 -37.23
CA SER A 270 40.59 -23.76 -37.90
C SER A 270 39.69 -22.50 -37.69
N ASP A 271 39.62 -21.40 -38.48
CA ASP A 271 40.16 -21.02 -39.81
C ASP A 271 40.33 -19.48 -39.94
N GLU A 272 40.90 -19.01 -41.06
CA GLU A 272 41.26 -17.60 -41.32
C GLU A 272 40.23 -16.82 -42.17
N TRP A 273 40.33 -15.48 -42.21
CA TRP A 273 40.52 -14.67 -43.45
C TRP A 273 40.98 -13.24 -43.08
N ASP A 274 41.79 -12.66 -43.96
CA ASP A 274 42.78 -11.62 -43.64
C ASP A 274 42.44 -10.21 -44.23
N GLY A 275 43.22 -9.17 -43.86
CA GLY A 275 43.58 -8.13 -44.86
C GLY A 275 43.12 -6.65 -44.74
N LEU A 276 43.79 -5.89 -43.87
CA LEU A 276 44.55 -4.65 -44.19
C LEU A 276 43.94 -3.42 -44.95
N SER A 277 44.00 -2.26 -44.24
CA SER A 277 44.70 -1.01 -44.64
C SER A 277 43.92 0.26 -45.09
N ARG A 278 44.68 1.38 -45.07
CA ARG A 278 44.29 2.80 -45.14
C ARG A 278 44.10 3.32 -46.58
N ARG A 279 43.21 4.33 -46.77
CA ARG A 279 43.49 5.68 -47.36
C ARG A 279 42.25 6.40 -47.92
N SER A 280 42.18 7.72 -47.74
CA SER A 280 41.49 8.69 -48.63
C SER A 280 42.41 9.03 -49.83
N PRO A 281 42.01 9.77 -50.92
CA PRO A 281 40.84 10.65 -51.04
C PRO A 281 40.16 10.78 -52.45
N GLN A 282 39.22 11.74 -52.55
CA GLN A 282 38.84 12.59 -53.71
C GLN A 282 37.90 12.12 -54.86
N ASN A 283 36.96 13.04 -55.16
CA ASN A 283 36.40 13.44 -56.47
C ASN A 283 35.29 12.62 -57.22
N SER A 284 34.04 13.08 -56.99
CA SER A 284 33.19 13.79 -57.99
C SER A 284 32.28 13.05 -59.00
N VAL A 285 31.16 13.74 -59.35
CA VAL A 285 30.34 13.70 -60.58
C VAL A 285 28.96 12.96 -60.57
N LEU A 286 27.91 13.77 -60.32
CA LEU A 286 26.60 13.90 -61.01
C LEU A 286 25.38 12.94 -60.86
N SER A 287 24.23 13.58 -61.16
CA SER A 287 22.87 13.06 -61.47
C SER A 287 21.93 12.85 -60.27
N SER A 288 20.68 13.35 -60.24
CA SER A 288 19.93 14.24 -61.17
C SER A 288 18.65 14.82 -60.52
N CYS A 289 18.21 15.99 -61.00
CA CYS A 289 16.85 16.50 -61.29
C CYS A 289 15.62 15.96 -60.46
N SER A 290 14.57 16.72 -60.14
CA SER A 290 13.99 17.94 -60.74
C SER A 290 12.91 18.51 -59.78
N SER A 291 12.84 19.81 -59.45
CA SER A 291 12.24 20.96 -60.18
C SER A 291 10.71 21.16 -60.05
N ASN A 292 10.30 22.29 -59.44
CA ASN A 292 9.17 23.20 -59.78
C ASN A 292 8.90 24.14 -58.57
N GLY A 293 8.74 25.46 -58.70
CA GLY A 293 8.94 26.37 -59.85
C GLY A 293 8.60 27.83 -59.47
N MET A 294 9.22 28.79 -60.19
CA MET A 294 8.79 30.18 -60.57
C MET A 294 8.07 31.14 -59.58
N ALA A 295 8.04 32.46 -59.75
CA ALA A 295 8.91 33.52 -60.34
C ALA A 295 8.13 34.87 -60.24
N ASP A 296 8.78 36.00 -60.59
CA ASP A 296 8.21 37.37 -60.78
C ASP A 296 7.72 38.15 -59.53
N ALA A 297 7.89 39.48 -59.42
CA ALA A 297 8.71 40.42 -60.22
C ALA A 297 8.96 41.79 -59.51
N ALA A 298 9.94 42.53 -60.07
CA ALA A 298 9.93 44.00 -60.28
C ALA A 298 10.46 45.04 -59.25
N LEU A 299 11.29 45.93 -59.81
CA LEU A 299 11.40 47.40 -59.64
C LEU A 299 12.13 48.06 -58.43
N VAL A 300 13.27 48.65 -58.80
CA VAL A 300 14.00 49.83 -58.23
C VAL A 300 13.49 51.05 -59.05
N PRO A 301 13.35 52.34 -58.57
CA PRO A 301 14.51 53.16 -58.15
C PRO A 301 14.31 54.46 -57.30
N TYR A 302 15.47 55.07 -56.95
CA TYR A 302 15.83 56.51 -56.83
C TYR A 302 14.85 57.62 -56.37
N MET A 303 15.37 58.48 -55.48
CA MET A 303 15.45 59.97 -55.51
C MET A 303 16.57 60.36 -54.50
N GLY A 304 17.41 61.40 -54.64
CA GLY A 304 17.28 62.68 -55.37
C GLY A 304 16.76 63.78 -54.41
N THR A 305 17.29 65.02 -54.32
CA THR A 305 18.36 65.73 -55.06
C THR A 305 18.77 67.00 -54.26
N GLU A 306 19.80 67.72 -54.74
CA GLU A 306 20.05 69.20 -54.68
C GLU A 306 21.45 69.64 -54.17
N VAL A 307 21.71 70.96 -54.23
CA VAL A 307 22.82 71.48 -55.06
C VAL A 307 23.27 72.92 -54.69
N ASN A 308 24.49 73.30 -55.10
CA ASN A 308 25.14 74.64 -55.04
C ASN A 308 25.56 75.16 -53.64
N GLY A 309 26.67 75.90 -53.45
CA GLY A 309 27.76 76.37 -54.34
C GLY A 309 28.87 76.99 -53.45
N ASN A 310 30.04 77.48 -53.86
CA ASN A 310 30.72 77.81 -55.14
C ASN A 310 32.25 77.52 -54.93
N GLY A 311 33.27 77.79 -55.77
CA GLY A 311 33.44 78.45 -57.08
C GLY A 311 34.74 79.30 -57.08
N LEU A 312 35.45 79.37 -58.22
CA LEU A 312 36.72 80.10 -58.52
C LEU A 312 38.04 79.48 -58.03
N GLN A 313 39.18 79.64 -58.72
CA GLN A 313 39.45 79.57 -60.18
C GLN A 313 40.97 79.37 -60.42
N SER A 314 41.35 78.97 -61.64
CA SER A 314 42.74 78.77 -62.09
C SER A 314 43.34 80.04 -62.73
N SER A 315 44.67 80.21 -62.62
CA SER A 315 45.56 80.97 -63.52
C SER A 315 47.00 80.48 -63.23
N LEU A 316 47.85 79.96 -64.15
CA LEU A 316 48.29 80.42 -65.49
C LEU A 316 48.95 81.82 -65.43
N ILE A 317 50.09 82.13 -66.07
CA ILE A 317 51.25 81.36 -66.57
C ILE A 317 52.38 82.42 -66.89
N SER A 318 53.62 81.98 -67.16
CA SER A 318 54.68 82.68 -67.95
C SER A 318 55.39 83.97 -67.49
N HIS A 319 56.73 83.89 -67.61
CA HIS A 319 57.69 84.84 -68.24
C HIS A 319 57.71 86.35 -67.91
N ALA A 320 58.90 86.87 -67.58
CA ALA A 320 59.78 87.48 -68.61
C ALA A 320 61.19 87.80 -68.05
N GLU A 321 62.24 87.43 -68.80
CA GLU A 321 63.54 88.12 -68.71
C GLU A 321 63.46 89.43 -69.50
N GLY A 322 64.13 90.50 -69.04
CA GLY A 322 64.07 91.80 -69.72
C GLY A 322 65.07 92.81 -69.18
N ASN A 323 66.25 92.85 -69.79
CA ASN A 323 67.27 93.89 -69.54
C ASN A 323 66.71 95.31 -69.80
N PHE A 324 67.09 96.26 -68.95
CA PHE A 324 67.25 97.65 -69.37
C PHE A 324 68.60 98.22 -68.89
N ASN A 325 69.39 98.68 -69.87
CA ASN A 325 70.61 99.46 -69.71
C ASN A 325 70.28 100.96 -69.55
N LEU A 326 71.35 101.78 -69.43
CA LEU A 326 71.42 103.26 -69.45
C LEU A 326 71.28 103.89 -68.04
N SER A 327 72.05 104.91 -67.64
CA SER A 327 73.13 105.69 -68.31
C SER A 327 73.92 106.49 -67.24
N SER A 328 75.26 106.44 -67.13
CA SER A 328 76.29 107.19 -67.88
C SER A 328 76.68 108.59 -67.33
N LEU A 329 77.87 108.67 -66.69
CA LEU A 329 78.79 109.85 -66.57
C LEU A 329 78.31 111.13 -65.82
N PRO A 330 79.16 112.16 -65.58
CA PRO A 330 80.65 112.29 -65.60
C PRO A 330 81.26 112.76 -64.24
N SER A 331 82.47 112.35 -63.83
CA SER A 331 83.83 112.89 -64.16
C SER A 331 84.29 114.21 -63.49
N ILE A 332 85.05 114.06 -62.39
CA ILE A 332 86.40 114.63 -62.10
C ILE A 332 86.64 116.16 -62.23
N ARG A 333 86.98 116.78 -61.09
CA ARG A 333 88.28 117.43 -60.72
C ARG A 333 88.23 117.75 -59.21
N ASP A 334 89.26 117.62 -58.38
CA ASP A 334 90.67 117.23 -58.55
C ASP A 334 91.21 116.65 -57.21
N VAL A 335 92.22 115.75 -57.25
CA VAL A 335 93.20 115.44 -56.15
C VAL A 335 92.65 114.93 -54.78
N THR A 336 93.00 113.79 -54.17
CA THR A 336 93.97 112.67 -54.41
C THR A 336 93.59 111.42 -53.58
N THR A 337 93.83 110.22 -54.13
CA THR A 337 94.09 108.90 -53.46
C THR A 337 93.32 108.47 -52.19
N ASP A 338 92.57 107.36 -52.29
CA ASP A 338 92.65 106.28 -51.28
C ASP A 338 92.28 104.91 -51.90
N ASN A 339 92.87 103.83 -51.39
CA ASN A 339 92.97 102.52 -52.07
C ASN A 339 92.10 101.41 -51.43
N THR A 340 91.12 101.79 -50.60
CA THR A 340 90.42 100.93 -49.63
C THR A 340 89.08 100.36 -50.09
N LEU A 341 88.53 100.82 -51.22
CA LEU A 341 87.18 100.47 -51.67
C LEU A 341 87.08 99.19 -52.53
N TYR A 342 88.16 98.79 -53.22
CA TYR A 342 88.10 97.68 -54.18
C TYR A 342 88.14 96.31 -53.49
N ASP A 343 88.97 96.16 -52.45
CA ASP A 343 89.07 94.92 -51.66
C ASP A 343 87.78 94.59 -50.91
N GLN A 344 87.08 95.62 -50.40
CA GLN A 344 85.78 95.44 -49.72
C GLN A 344 84.71 94.84 -50.64
N LEU A 345 84.66 95.27 -51.91
CA LEU A 345 83.70 94.72 -52.89
C LEU A 345 83.99 93.25 -53.21
N GLN A 346 85.26 92.90 -53.37
CA GLN A 346 85.67 91.52 -53.67
C GLN A 346 85.45 90.57 -52.49
N GLN A 347 85.62 91.07 -51.25
CA GLN A 347 85.27 90.33 -50.02
C GLN A 347 83.76 90.05 -49.94
N VAL A 348 82.90 91.07 -50.14
CA VAL A 348 81.43 90.91 -50.09
C VAL A 348 80.93 89.92 -51.15
N MET A 349 81.53 89.89 -52.35
CA MET A 349 81.19 88.90 -53.38
C MET A 349 81.58 87.47 -52.98
N ALA A 350 82.74 87.27 -52.34
CA ALA A 350 83.15 85.97 -51.83
C ALA A 350 82.21 85.48 -50.71
N GLU A 351 81.88 86.36 -49.75
CA GLU A 351 80.92 86.08 -48.67
C GLU A 351 79.54 85.71 -49.23
N ALA A 352 79.03 86.44 -50.23
CA ALA A 352 77.75 86.14 -50.87
C ALA A 352 77.74 84.81 -51.64
N THR A 353 78.88 84.34 -52.17
CA THR A 353 78.96 83.03 -52.84
C THR A 353 79.11 81.88 -51.86
N ASN A 354 79.82 82.07 -50.75
CA ASN A 354 79.90 81.08 -49.67
C ASN A 354 78.54 80.92 -48.98
N SER A 355 77.89 82.02 -48.60
CA SER A 355 76.54 82.00 -48.00
C SER A 355 75.51 81.30 -48.90
N ARG A 356 75.60 81.48 -50.24
CA ARG A 356 74.75 80.76 -51.21
C ARG A 356 75.03 79.26 -51.25
N ARG A 357 76.29 78.83 -51.08
CA ARG A 357 76.66 77.41 -51.00
C ARG A 357 76.15 76.79 -49.70
N GLU A 358 76.36 77.46 -48.58
CA GLU A 358 75.87 77.05 -47.27
C GLU A 358 74.34 76.92 -47.25
N ALA A 359 73.61 77.89 -47.80
CA ALA A 359 72.16 77.83 -47.94
C ALA A 359 71.68 76.66 -48.82
N PHE A 360 72.42 76.32 -49.88
CA PHE A 360 72.11 75.17 -50.73
C PHE A 360 72.38 73.83 -50.02
N GLU A 361 73.51 73.70 -49.30
CA GLU A 361 73.82 72.53 -48.49
C GLU A 361 72.82 72.34 -47.34
N GLU A 362 72.39 73.43 -46.70
CA GLU A 362 71.37 73.39 -45.65
C GLU A 362 69.98 73.04 -46.21
N ALA A 363 69.63 73.54 -47.41
CA ALA A 363 68.41 73.14 -48.11
C ALA A 363 68.42 71.66 -48.52
N MET A 364 69.57 71.13 -48.96
CA MET A 364 69.74 69.70 -49.23
C MET A 364 69.57 68.86 -47.96
N LYS A 365 70.20 69.25 -46.84
CA LYS A 365 70.04 68.60 -45.53
C LYS A 365 68.58 68.64 -45.04
N ARG A 366 67.87 69.76 -45.21
CA ARG A 366 66.42 69.84 -44.92
C ARG A 366 65.62 68.89 -45.81
N SER A 367 65.88 68.86 -47.11
CA SER A 367 65.17 67.96 -48.04
C SER A 367 65.45 66.47 -47.77
N GLU A 368 66.62 66.13 -47.25
CA GLU A 368 66.94 64.76 -46.81
C GLU A 368 66.19 64.41 -45.51
N ALA A 369 66.25 65.28 -44.49
CA ALA A 369 65.50 65.12 -43.26
C ALA A 369 63.97 65.04 -43.46
N GLU A 370 63.42 65.79 -44.42
CA GLU A 370 62.00 65.71 -44.82
C GLU A 370 61.65 64.35 -45.44
N LYS A 371 62.54 63.77 -46.27
CA LYS A 371 62.33 62.42 -46.83
C LYS A 371 62.36 61.36 -45.74
N ASP A 372 63.32 61.45 -44.82
CA ASP A 372 63.43 60.53 -43.69
C ASP A 372 62.23 60.63 -42.74
N ALA A 373 61.76 61.85 -42.44
CA ALA A 373 60.54 62.08 -41.67
C ALA A 373 59.31 61.46 -42.35
N LEU A 374 59.17 61.61 -43.68
CA LEU A 374 58.08 60.99 -44.44
C LEU A 374 58.17 59.45 -44.44
N VAL A 375 59.37 58.87 -44.50
CA VAL A 375 59.58 57.41 -44.39
C VAL A 375 59.23 56.93 -42.98
N ALA A 376 59.62 57.67 -41.94
CA ALA A 376 59.26 57.35 -40.56
C ALA A 376 57.73 57.40 -40.35
N ILE A 377 57.04 58.45 -40.83
CA ILE A 377 55.57 58.56 -40.76
C ILE A 377 54.89 57.40 -41.50
N ARG A 378 55.39 57.00 -42.68
CA ARG A 378 54.86 55.83 -43.41
C ARG A 378 55.04 54.52 -42.65
N ARG A 379 56.18 54.33 -41.98
CA ARG A 379 56.43 53.15 -41.12
C ARG A 379 55.50 53.13 -39.90
N VAL A 380 55.29 54.27 -39.24
CA VAL A 380 54.35 54.40 -38.11
C VAL A 380 52.94 54.04 -38.58
N LYS A 381 52.44 54.65 -39.67
CA LYS A 381 51.10 54.33 -40.22
C LYS A 381 50.94 52.87 -40.63
N ALA A 382 51.97 52.24 -41.19
CA ALA A 382 51.94 50.81 -41.49
C ALA A 382 51.85 49.96 -40.21
N SER A 383 52.59 50.32 -39.15
CA SER A 383 52.52 49.64 -37.86
C SER A 383 51.20 49.84 -37.12
N GLU A 384 50.57 51.02 -37.24
CA GLU A 384 49.23 51.30 -36.69
C GLU A 384 48.16 50.42 -37.35
N ILE A 385 48.22 50.25 -38.68
CA ILE A 385 47.30 49.37 -39.43
C ILE A 385 47.48 47.90 -39.00
N LEU A 386 48.73 47.42 -38.89
CA LEU A 386 49.01 46.05 -38.43
C LEU A 386 48.54 45.83 -36.99
N TYR A 387 48.76 46.80 -36.09
CA TYR A 387 48.30 46.73 -34.72
C TYR A 387 46.76 46.72 -34.62
N ALA A 388 46.07 47.52 -35.43
CA ALA A 388 44.61 47.52 -35.49
C ALA A 388 44.04 46.18 -36.03
N GLN A 389 44.72 45.56 -37.00
CA GLN A 389 44.35 44.24 -37.52
C GLN A 389 44.56 43.13 -36.47
N GLU A 390 45.71 43.14 -35.78
CA GLU A 390 46.01 42.22 -34.67
C GLU A 390 44.97 42.35 -33.53
N LEU A 391 44.59 43.59 -33.18
CA LEU A 391 43.56 43.85 -32.16
C LEU A 391 42.19 43.29 -32.58
N LYS A 392 41.83 43.42 -33.87
CA LYS A 392 40.59 42.84 -34.42
C LYS A 392 40.61 41.32 -34.36
N GLN A 393 41.70 40.68 -34.77
CA GLN A 393 41.85 39.23 -34.71
C GLN A 393 41.81 38.69 -33.28
N ARG A 394 42.45 39.37 -32.33
CA ARG A 394 42.37 39.03 -30.90
C ARG A 394 40.94 39.07 -30.38
N LYS A 395 40.17 40.11 -30.74
CA LYS A 395 38.77 40.23 -30.36
C LYS A 395 37.91 39.10 -30.96
N GLU A 396 38.11 38.77 -32.24
CA GLU A 396 37.41 37.66 -32.90
C GLU A 396 37.74 36.29 -32.25
N ILE A 397 38.99 36.06 -31.84
CA ILE A 397 39.42 34.87 -31.11
C ILE A 397 38.85 34.84 -29.69
N GLU A 398 38.82 35.96 -28.98
CA GLU A 398 38.25 36.07 -27.63
C GLU A 398 36.73 35.82 -27.64
N GLU A 399 36.01 36.36 -28.62
CA GLU A 399 34.58 36.10 -28.84
C GLU A 399 34.30 34.63 -29.21
N ALA A 400 35.18 33.98 -29.98
CA ALA A 400 35.07 32.55 -30.28
C ALA A 400 35.34 31.67 -29.05
N LEU A 401 36.41 31.97 -28.30
CA LEU A 401 36.76 31.27 -27.06
C LEU A 401 35.67 31.42 -25.97
N ALA A 402 35.00 32.56 -25.92
CA ALA A 402 33.86 32.77 -25.01
C ALA A 402 32.67 31.87 -25.37
N LYS A 403 32.39 31.64 -26.66
CA LYS A 403 31.34 30.73 -27.13
C LYS A 403 31.68 29.27 -26.84
N GLU A 404 32.90 28.83 -27.13
CA GLU A 404 33.33 27.45 -26.81
C GLU A 404 33.26 27.15 -25.30
N LYS A 405 33.58 28.15 -24.45
CA LYS A 405 33.43 28.00 -22.99
C LYS A 405 31.97 27.85 -22.56
N ASP A 406 31.06 28.67 -23.09
CA ASP A 406 29.62 28.57 -22.80
C ASP A 406 29.01 27.25 -23.29
N GLU A 407 29.47 26.72 -24.43
CA GLU A 407 29.11 25.37 -24.89
C GLU A 407 29.69 24.26 -24.00
N LEU A 408 30.94 24.39 -23.55
CA LEU A 408 31.59 23.44 -22.64
C LEU A 408 30.91 23.42 -21.26
N ASP A 409 30.53 24.58 -20.72
CA ASP A 409 29.82 24.69 -19.44
C ASP A 409 28.42 24.07 -19.53
N LYS A 410 27.69 24.24 -20.65
CA LYS A 410 26.42 23.55 -20.91
C LYS A 410 26.60 22.03 -20.97
N MET A 411 27.62 21.55 -21.69
CA MET A 411 27.96 20.13 -21.77
C MET A 411 28.35 19.54 -20.40
N MET A 412 29.07 20.30 -19.57
CA MET A 412 29.41 19.89 -18.20
C MET A 412 28.18 19.77 -17.31
N ASN A 413 27.27 20.75 -17.37
CA ASN A 413 26.03 20.71 -16.59
C ASN A 413 25.15 19.50 -16.98
N GLN A 414 24.98 19.22 -18.28
CA GLN A 414 24.25 18.05 -18.77
C GLN A 414 24.91 16.72 -18.33
N ARG A 415 26.24 16.62 -18.39
CA ARG A 415 26.98 15.45 -17.90
C ARG A 415 26.75 15.22 -16.40
N ASP A 416 26.73 16.29 -15.61
CA ASP A 416 26.60 16.20 -14.16
C ASP A 416 25.16 15.92 -13.74
N GLU A 417 24.15 16.38 -14.50
CA GLU A 417 22.74 15.98 -14.38
C GLU A 417 22.57 14.47 -14.65
N VAL A 418 23.04 13.97 -15.80
CA VAL A 418 23.01 12.54 -16.15
C VAL A 418 23.76 11.67 -15.13
N ARG A 419 24.85 12.17 -14.55
CA ARG A 419 25.57 11.48 -13.47
C ARG A 419 24.71 11.32 -12.21
N ILE A 420 23.94 12.35 -11.84
CA ILE A 420 23.04 12.29 -10.67
C ILE A 420 21.91 11.29 -10.91
N GLU A 421 21.30 11.31 -12.10
CA GLU A 421 20.27 10.35 -12.49
C GLU A 421 20.79 8.90 -12.48
N LEU A 422 21.99 8.67 -13.04
CA LEU A 422 22.64 7.36 -13.05
C LEU A 422 22.91 6.85 -11.62
N GLN A 423 23.36 7.72 -10.70
CA GLN A 423 23.58 7.32 -9.31
C GLN A 423 22.25 6.95 -8.63
N ALA A 424 21.19 7.74 -8.83
CA ALA A 424 19.87 7.44 -8.29
C ALA A 424 19.32 6.09 -8.82
N ALA A 425 19.53 5.79 -10.10
CA ALA A 425 19.16 4.51 -10.70
C ALA A 425 19.96 3.33 -10.14
N LEU A 426 21.26 3.52 -9.86
CA LEU A 426 22.10 2.50 -9.21
C LEU A 426 21.69 2.25 -7.75
N ASP A 427 21.37 3.30 -7.00
CA ASP A 427 20.90 3.18 -5.62
C ASP A 427 19.53 2.46 -5.57
N GLN A 428 18.61 2.80 -6.49
CA GLN A 428 17.33 2.10 -6.63
C GLN A 428 17.51 0.63 -7.04
N LYS A 429 18.45 0.33 -7.95
CA LYS A 429 18.78 -1.04 -8.33
C LYS A 429 19.25 -1.85 -7.10
N SER A 430 20.17 -1.30 -6.31
CA SER A 430 20.69 -1.97 -5.12
C SER A 430 19.60 -2.24 -4.08
N LEU A 431 18.65 -1.31 -3.91
CA LEU A 431 17.48 -1.53 -3.04
C LEU A 431 16.61 -2.71 -3.51
N LEU A 432 16.34 -2.81 -4.81
CA LEU A 432 15.57 -3.91 -5.40
C LEU A 432 16.31 -5.25 -5.29
N GLU A 433 17.63 -5.29 -5.52
CA GLU A 433 18.45 -6.49 -5.34
C GLU A 433 18.39 -7.01 -3.89
N ASN A 434 18.42 -6.12 -2.89
CA ASN A 434 18.26 -6.51 -1.48
C ASN A 434 16.85 -7.05 -1.16
N GLN A 435 15.79 -6.42 -1.69
CA GLN A 435 14.40 -6.90 -1.51
C GLN A 435 14.16 -8.27 -2.15
N ILE A 436 14.78 -8.54 -3.31
CA ILE A 436 14.73 -9.85 -3.95
C ILE A 436 15.44 -10.89 -3.07
N ALA A 437 16.64 -10.59 -2.57
CA ALA A 437 17.39 -11.51 -1.69
C ALA A 437 16.66 -11.82 -0.37
N GLU A 438 15.96 -10.85 0.22
CA GLU A 438 15.09 -11.05 1.39
C GLU A 438 13.91 -11.96 1.05
N SER A 439 13.21 -11.68 -0.06
CA SER A 439 12.09 -12.51 -0.55
C SER A 439 12.51 -13.96 -0.86
N GLU A 440 13.68 -14.16 -1.47
CA GLU A 440 14.24 -15.50 -1.74
C GLU A 440 14.55 -16.29 -0.46
N LYS A 441 14.94 -15.59 0.62
CA LYS A 441 15.14 -16.21 1.94
C LYS A 441 13.82 -16.66 2.55
N GLU A 442 12.79 -15.82 2.51
CA GLU A 442 11.45 -16.16 3.00
C GLU A 442 10.86 -17.36 2.25
N VAL A 443 11.02 -17.42 0.92
CA VAL A 443 10.58 -18.55 0.09
C VAL A 443 11.26 -19.86 0.52
N LYS A 444 12.56 -19.86 0.82
CA LYS A 444 13.26 -21.05 1.33
C LYS A 444 12.74 -21.48 2.70
N GLU A 445 12.57 -20.55 3.64
CA GLU A 445 12.01 -20.87 4.96
C GLU A 445 10.58 -21.42 4.88
N LEU A 446 9.77 -20.97 3.90
CA LEU A 446 8.44 -21.52 3.65
C LEU A 446 8.51 -22.91 2.99
N GLN A 447 9.43 -23.15 2.07
CA GLN A 447 9.65 -24.47 1.47
C GLN A 447 10.05 -25.53 2.50
N GLU A 448 10.94 -25.20 3.44
CA GLU A 448 11.32 -26.11 4.53
C GLU A 448 10.13 -26.43 5.45
N LYS A 449 9.31 -25.42 5.80
CA LYS A 449 8.07 -25.61 6.59
C LYS A 449 7.06 -26.49 5.85
N ILE A 450 6.90 -26.33 4.54
CA ILE A 450 6.03 -27.19 3.71
C ILE A 450 6.54 -28.63 3.73
N PHE A 451 7.86 -28.86 3.57
CA PHE A 451 8.43 -30.20 3.57
C PHE A 451 8.18 -30.92 4.91
N SER A 452 8.44 -30.23 6.04
CA SER A 452 8.17 -30.74 7.38
C SER A 452 6.68 -31.01 7.63
N ALA A 453 5.78 -30.14 7.14
CA ALA A 453 4.33 -30.35 7.24
C ALA A 453 3.86 -31.57 6.42
N VAL A 454 4.42 -31.78 5.22
CA VAL A 454 4.12 -32.96 4.39
C VAL A 454 4.60 -34.25 5.05
N GLU A 455 5.79 -34.27 5.65
CA GLU A 455 6.29 -35.42 6.42
C GLU A 455 5.39 -35.74 7.63
N LEU A 456 4.96 -34.72 8.38
CA LEU A 456 4.04 -34.88 9.50
C LEU A 456 2.67 -35.43 9.05
N LEU A 457 2.14 -34.96 7.91
CA LEU A 457 0.89 -35.48 7.33
C LEU A 457 1.02 -36.93 6.85
N GLN A 458 2.18 -37.36 6.36
CA GLN A 458 2.43 -38.77 6.02
C GLN A 458 2.42 -39.66 7.28
N ASN A 459 3.00 -39.18 8.38
CA ASN A 459 2.97 -39.88 9.67
C ASN A 459 1.53 -40.01 10.21
N TYR A 460 0.76 -38.92 10.25
CA TYR A 460 -0.65 -38.98 10.67
C TYR A 460 -1.52 -39.85 9.77
N LYS A 461 -1.26 -39.86 8.45
CA LYS A 461 -1.95 -40.77 7.53
C LYS A 461 -1.67 -42.23 7.88
N LYS A 462 -0.40 -42.58 8.17
CA LYS A 462 -0.02 -43.94 8.59
C LYS A 462 -0.68 -44.35 9.91
N GLU A 463 -0.65 -43.48 10.91
CA GLU A 463 -1.28 -43.69 12.22
C GLU A 463 -2.81 -43.88 12.09
N ARG A 464 -3.47 -43.07 11.26
CA ARG A 464 -4.90 -43.24 10.93
C ARG A 464 -5.17 -44.59 10.25
N ASP A 465 -4.36 -44.97 9.27
CA ASP A 465 -4.54 -46.22 8.52
C ASP A 465 -4.32 -47.45 9.44
N GLU A 466 -3.41 -47.34 10.42
CA GLU A 466 -3.20 -48.34 11.49
C GLU A 466 -4.41 -48.41 12.46
N LEU A 467 -4.87 -47.27 13.00
CA LEU A 467 -6.06 -47.20 13.87
C LEU A 467 -7.34 -47.68 13.18
N GLN A 468 -7.46 -47.45 11.87
CA GLN A 468 -8.59 -47.93 11.10
C GLN A 468 -8.53 -49.46 10.91
N MET A 469 -7.34 -50.04 10.75
CA MET A 469 -7.15 -51.49 10.75
C MET A 469 -7.47 -52.11 12.12
N GLU A 470 -7.09 -51.46 13.23
CA GLU A 470 -7.49 -51.88 14.58
C GLU A 470 -9.01 -51.82 14.77
N ARG A 471 -9.66 -50.72 14.37
CA ARG A 471 -11.12 -50.56 14.42
C ARG A 471 -11.83 -51.65 13.63
N ASP A 472 -11.37 -51.94 12.41
CA ASP A 472 -12.03 -52.90 11.53
C ASP A 472 -11.82 -54.35 12.02
N ASN A 473 -10.72 -54.64 12.73
CA ASN A 473 -10.54 -55.89 13.47
C ASN A 473 -11.46 -55.97 14.70
N ALA A 474 -11.53 -54.92 15.53
CA ALA A 474 -12.41 -54.85 16.69
C ALA A 474 -13.91 -54.95 16.29
N LEU A 475 -14.29 -54.39 15.15
CA LEU A 475 -15.63 -54.54 14.57
C LEU A 475 -15.92 -55.99 14.17
N LYS A 476 -14.97 -56.71 13.54
CA LYS A 476 -15.13 -58.15 13.26
C LYS A 476 -15.31 -58.98 14.53
N GLU A 477 -14.49 -58.74 15.55
CA GLU A 477 -14.62 -59.42 16.84
C GLU A 477 -15.98 -59.10 17.50
N ALA A 478 -16.41 -57.84 17.48
CA ALA A 478 -17.72 -57.44 18.01
C ALA A 478 -18.90 -58.03 17.22
N GLU A 479 -18.77 -58.22 15.91
CA GLU A 479 -19.77 -58.84 15.04
C GLU A 479 -19.89 -60.36 15.30
N GLU A 480 -18.77 -61.05 15.53
CA GLU A 480 -18.74 -62.46 15.97
C GLU A 480 -19.32 -62.64 17.39
N LEU A 481 -19.04 -61.70 18.30
CA LEU A 481 -19.63 -61.66 19.64
C LEU A 481 -21.13 -61.30 19.62
N ARG A 482 -21.61 -60.52 18.63
CA ARG A 482 -23.04 -60.31 18.39
C ARG A 482 -23.73 -61.53 17.82
N LYS A 483 -23.13 -62.23 16.86
CA LYS A 483 -23.67 -63.48 16.28
C LYS A 483 -23.84 -64.59 17.32
N SER A 484 -23.01 -64.60 18.36
CA SER A 484 -23.11 -65.56 19.47
C SER A 484 -24.06 -65.13 20.60
N ARG A 485 -24.69 -63.95 20.52
CA ARG A 485 -25.60 -63.42 21.55
C ARG A 485 -26.86 -62.77 20.96
N ALA A 486 -27.68 -63.57 20.28
CA ALA A 486 -28.99 -63.17 19.78
C ALA A 486 -30.12 -63.44 20.81
N GLU A 487 -30.47 -62.43 21.60
CA GLU A 487 -31.73 -62.29 22.36
C GLU A 487 -32.04 -60.78 22.47
N PRO A 488 -33.22 -60.28 22.07
CA PRO A 488 -33.49 -58.85 21.94
C PRO A 488 -34.15 -58.24 23.19
N SER A 489 -33.66 -57.08 23.66
CA SER A 489 -34.39 -56.25 24.63
C SER A 489 -33.89 -54.80 24.63
N GLY A 490 -34.82 -53.84 24.75
CA GLY A 490 -34.49 -52.45 25.10
C GLY A 490 -34.64 -51.39 24.01
N ALA A 491 -35.71 -51.41 23.21
CA ALA A 491 -36.04 -50.27 22.37
C ALA A 491 -36.55 -49.08 23.22
N HIS A 492 -35.81 -47.97 23.24
CA HIS A 492 -36.29 -46.69 23.77
C HIS A 492 -35.80 -45.50 22.93
N MET A 493 -36.76 -44.90 22.21
CA MET A 493 -36.70 -43.59 21.55
C MET A 493 -35.41 -43.21 20.79
N HIS A 494 -35.26 -43.76 19.58
CA HIS A 494 -34.73 -42.99 18.45
C HIS A 494 -35.87 -42.73 17.48
N GLN A 495 -36.29 -41.47 17.37
CA GLN A 495 -37.25 -41.04 16.36
C GLN A 495 -36.65 -39.88 15.57
N ILE A 496 -36.43 -40.13 14.27
CA ILE A 496 -36.18 -39.15 13.21
C ILE A 496 -34.83 -38.40 13.25
N PHE A 497 -33.73 -39.14 13.35
CA PHE A 497 -32.44 -38.70 12.80
C PHE A 497 -31.89 -39.80 11.88
N THR A 498 -31.59 -39.46 10.62
CA THR A 498 -31.01 -40.41 9.67
C THR A 498 -29.51 -40.15 9.57
N GLU A 499 -28.73 -41.13 10.00
CA GLU A 499 -27.29 -41.14 9.75
C GLU A 499 -27.03 -41.74 8.36
N PHE A 500 -26.14 -41.09 7.62
CA PHE A 500 -25.69 -41.50 6.30
C PHE A 500 -24.19 -41.85 6.35
N SER A 501 -23.81 -42.89 5.62
CA SER A 501 -22.40 -43.27 5.46
C SER A 501 -21.65 -42.28 4.56
N PHE A 502 -20.33 -42.15 4.75
CA PHE A 502 -19.51 -41.29 3.87
C PHE A 502 -19.61 -41.71 2.40
N THR A 503 -19.65 -43.02 2.12
CA THR A 503 -19.81 -43.57 0.76
C THR A 503 -21.12 -43.15 0.11
N GLU A 504 -22.25 -43.11 0.84
CA GLU A 504 -23.51 -42.56 0.30
C GLU A 504 -23.39 -41.07 -0.06
N ILE A 505 -22.56 -40.31 0.66
CA ILE A 505 -22.30 -38.89 0.37
C ILE A 505 -21.39 -38.74 -0.85
N GLU A 506 -20.35 -39.56 -0.98
CA GLU A 506 -19.49 -39.61 -2.18
C GLU A 506 -20.31 -39.97 -3.43
N GLU A 507 -21.14 -41.02 -3.37
CA GLU A 507 -22.02 -41.42 -4.47
C GLU A 507 -23.03 -40.33 -4.82
N ALA A 508 -23.72 -39.75 -3.82
CA ALA A 508 -24.72 -38.71 -4.03
C ALA A 508 -24.15 -37.40 -4.61
N THR A 509 -22.84 -37.15 -4.46
CA THR A 509 -22.12 -35.96 -4.97
C THR A 509 -21.21 -36.25 -6.16
N LEU A 510 -21.26 -37.47 -6.73
CA LEU A 510 -20.38 -37.92 -7.82
C LEU A 510 -18.88 -37.73 -7.51
N ASN A 511 -18.46 -38.10 -6.30
CA ASN A 511 -17.13 -37.84 -5.74
C ASN A 511 -16.80 -36.34 -5.62
N PHE A 512 -17.74 -35.55 -5.09
CA PHE A 512 -17.62 -34.11 -4.88
C PHE A 512 -17.36 -33.32 -6.17
N ASP A 513 -18.06 -33.66 -7.26
CA ASP A 513 -17.91 -32.99 -8.56
C ASP A 513 -18.09 -31.46 -8.42
N PRO A 514 -17.11 -30.64 -8.87
CA PRO A 514 -17.19 -29.18 -8.78
C PRO A 514 -18.42 -28.56 -9.45
N SER A 515 -19.02 -29.21 -10.46
CA SER A 515 -20.25 -28.76 -11.13
C SER A 515 -21.50 -28.90 -10.26
N LEU A 516 -21.48 -29.79 -9.25
CA LEU A 516 -22.52 -29.94 -8.25
C LEU A 516 -22.36 -29.00 -7.05
N LYS A 517 -21.24 -28.26 -6.96
CA LYS A 517 -20.98 -27.30 -5.88
C LYS A 517 -21.91 -26.08 -6.01
N ILE A 518 -22.81 -25.90 -5.05
CA ILE A 518 -23.77 -24.79 -5.02
C ILE A 518 -23.29 -23.60 -4.18
N GLY A 519 -22.32 -23.82 -3.27
CA GLY A 519 -21.75 -22.75 -2.45
C GLY A 519 -20.44 -23.12 -1.77
N GLU A 520 -19.70 -22.09 -1.39
CA GLU A 520 -18.46 -22.18 -0.59
C GLU A 520 -18.38 -20.95 0.31
N GLY A 521 -17.96 -21.16 1.56
CA GLY A 521 -17.80 -20.08 2.55
C GLY A 521 -17.00 -20.56 3.75
N GLY A 522 -16.76 -19.67 4.73
CA GLY A 522 -15.91 -19.96 5.88
C GLY A 522 -16.34 -21.17 6.74
N TYR A 523 -17.60 -21.61 6.61
CA TYR A 523 -18.16 -22.77 7.31
C TYR A 523 -17.96 -24.09 6.56
N GLY A 524 -17.74 -24.07 5.24
CA GLY A 524 -17.70 -25.30 4.45
C GLY A 524 -18.00 -25.13 2.96
N SER A 525 -18.04 -26.27 2.28
CA SER A 525 -18.53 -26.40 0.90
C SER A 525 -19.92 -27.03 0.89
N ILE A 526 -20.81 -26.55 0.02
CA ILE A 526 -22.17 -27.07 -0.13
C ILE A 526 -22.34 -27.63 -1.53
N TYR A 527 -22.76 -28.89 -1.62
CA TYR A 527 -23.01 -29.61 -2.87
C TYR A 527 -24.50 -29.92 -3.02
N LYS A 528 -25.00 -29.92 -4.25
CA LYS A 528 -26.26 -30.55 -4.61
C LYS A 528 -26.01 -32.04 -4.79
N GLY A 529 -26.83 -32.88 -4.16
CA GLY A 529 -26.76 -34.33 -4.33
C GLY A 529 -28.12 -34.97 -4.58
N ASN A 530 -28.09 -36.25 -4.97
CA ASN A 530 -29.29 -37.09 -5.05
C ASN A 530 -29.11 -38.31 -4.15
N LEU A 531 -29.74 -38.29 -2.99
CA LEU A 531 -29.56 -39.25 -1.91
C LEU A 531 -30.86 -40.05 -1.74
N ARG A 532 -30.82 -41.36 -2.00
CA ARG A 532 -31.99 -42.26 -1.94
C ARG A 532 -33.20 -41.70 -2.73
N HIS A 533 -32.95 -41.26 -3.97
CA HIS A 533 -33.91 -40.60 -4.88
C HIS A 533 -34.45 -39.23 -4.42
N THR A 534 -33.93 -38.66 -3.34
CA THR A 534 -34.28 -37.31 -2.87
C THR A 534 -33.18 -36.33 -3.28
N THR A 535 -33.55 -35.21 -3.92
CA THR A 535 -32.59 -34.12 -4.19
C THR A 535 -32.32 -33.36 -2.90
N VAL A 536 -31.05 -33.27 -2.50
CA VAL A 536 -30.60 -32.74 -1.21
C VAL A 536 -29.50 -31.69 -1.36
N ALA A 537 -29.35 -30.84 -0.35
CA ALA A 537 -28.18 -29.98 -0.17
C ALA A 537 -27.27 -30.58 0.92
N ILE A 538 -26.01 -30.81 0.57
CA ILE A 538 -25.00 -31.51 1.38
C ILE A 538 -23.94 -30.48 1.79
N LYS A 539 -23.99 -30.03 3.05
CA LYS A 539 -23.06 -29.05 3.66
C LYS A 539 -21.91 -29.83 4.32
N MET A 540 -20.74 -29.85 3.70
CA MET A 540 -19.52 -30.43 4.29
C MET A 540 -18.76 -29.35 5.05
N LEU A 541 -18.61 -29.51 6.35
CA LEU A 541 -17.91 -28.54 7.20
C LEU A 541 -16.39 -28.69 7.09
N HIS A 542 -15.65 -27.59 7.17
CA HIS A 542 -14.19 -27.64 7.03
C HIS A 542 -13.52 -28.33 8.23
N SER A 543 -12.93 -29.50 7.97
CA SER A 543 -12.25 -30.35 8.95
C SER A 543 -11.11 -29.67 9.71
N ASN A 544 -10.44 -28.71 9.06
CA ASN A 544 -9.26 -28.05 9.59
C ASN A 544 -9.61 -26.82 10.46
N SER A 545 -10.91 -26.54 10.66
CA SER A 545 -11.36 -25.48 11.57
C SER A 545 -11.48 -26.02 13.00
N LEU A 546 -10.95 -25.29 13.98
CA LEU A 546 -11.10 -25.59 15.42
C LEU A 546 -12.55 -25.48 15.94
N GLN A 547 -13.51 -25.30 15.03
CA GLN A 547 -14.87 -24.86 15.30
C GLN A 547 -15.93 -25.78 14.66
N GLY A 548 -15.63 -26.38 13.50
CA GLY A 548 -16.55 -27.24 12.74
C GLY A 548 -17.27 -28.32 13.55
N PRO A 549 -16.58 -29.15 14.37
CA PRO A 549 -17.24 -30.18 15.18
C PRO A 549 -18.24 -29.62 16.20
N SER A 550 -18.00 -28.42 16.74
CA SER A 550 -18.92 -27.78 17.69
C SER A 550 -20.15 -27.19 17.00
N GLU A 551 -19.98 -26.64 15.79
CA GLU A 551 -21.08 -26.11 14.98
C GLU A 551 -21.94 -27.24 14.40
N PHE A 552 -21.31 -28.33 13.95
CA PHE A 552 -21.97 -29.57 13.55
C PHE A 552 -22.93 -30.07 14.64
N GLN A 553 -22.40 -30.28 15.85
CA GLN A 553 -23.19 -30.80 16.96
C GLN A 553 -24.32 -29.85 17.35
N GLN A 554 -24.05 -28.54 17.41
CA GLN A 554 -25.05 -27.51 17.71
C GLN A 554 -26.19 -27.47 16.68
N GLU A 555 -25.87 -27.59 15.39
CA GLU A 555 -26.86 -27.58 14.29
C GLU A 555 -27.69 -28.87 14.26
N VAL A 556 -27.06 -30.04 14.48
CA VAL A 556 -27.77 -31.32 14.68
C VAL A 556 -28.69 -31.26 15.89
N ASP A 557 -28.20 -30.79 17.04
CA ASP A 557 -28.96 -30.78 18.30
C ASP A 557 -30.19 -29.89 18.25
N VAL A 558 -30.17 -28.81 17.45
CA VAL A 558 -31.30 -27.91 17.30
C VAL A 558 -32.25 -28.38 16.20
N LEU A 559 -31.75 -28.62 14.99
CA LEU A 559 -32.63 -28.92 13.84
C LEU A 559 -33.22 -30.34 13.85
N SER A 560 -32.65 -31.29 14.60
CA SER A 560 -33.29 -32.60 14.84
C SER A 560 -34.55 -32.50 15.71
N LYS A 561 -34.66 -31.47 16.56
CA LYS A 561 -35.72 -31.31 17.56
C LYS A 561 -36.80 -30.29 17.15
N MET A 562 -36.66 -29.66 15.98
CA MET A 562 -37.50 -28.54 15.56
C MET A 562 -38.00 -28.70 14.13
N ARG A 563 -39.29 -28.40 13.91
CA ARG A 563 -39.93 -28.32 12.60
C ARG A 563 -40.82 -27.08 12.57
N HIS A 564 -40.69 -26.26 11.54
CA HIS A 564 -41.51 -25.07 11.26
C HIS A 564 -41.50 -24.82 9.75
N PRO A 565 -42.60 -24.35 9.11
CA PRO A 565 -42.65 -24.16 7.66
C PRO A 565 -41.51 -23.31 7.10
N ASN A 566 -41.09 -22.27 7.83
CA ASN A 566 -40.04 -21.32 7.45
C ASN A 566 -38.67 -21.62 8.09
N LEU A 567 -38.45 -22.86 8.54
CA LEU A 567 -37.17 -23.38 9.01
C LEU A 567 -36.66 -24.42 8.00
N VAL A 568 -35.34 -24.45 7.75
CA VAL A 568 -34.75 -25.47 6.88
C VAL A 568 -34.88 -26.86 7.50
N THR A 569 -35.29 -27.83 6.68
CA THR A 569 -35.45 -29.22 7.09
C THR A 569 -34.11 -29.93 7.04
N LEU A 570 -33.51 -30.19 8.21
CA LEU A 570 -32.46 -31.20 8.34
C LEU A 570 -33.06 -32.58 8.07
N ILE A 571 -32.52 -33.27 7.08
CA ILE A 571 -32.89 -34.64 6.65
C ILE A 571 -32.02 -35.66 7.42
N GLY A 572 -30.74 -35.35 7.61
CA GLY A 572 -29.81 -36.20 8.35
C GLY A 572 -28.40 -35.65 8.41
N ALA A 573 -27.45 -36.46 8.85
CA ALA A 573 -26.02 -36.11 8.88
C ALA A 573 -25.12 -37.32 8.58
N CYS A 574 -23.87 -37.05 8.27
CA CYS A 574 -22.77 -38.01 8.28
C CYS A 574 -21.73 -37.53 9.31
N PRO A 575 -21.72 -38.09 10.54
CA PRO A 575 -20.77 -37.69 11.59
C PRO A 575 -19.30 -37.93 11.21
N ASP A 576 -19.01 -39.02 10.50
CA ASP A 576 -17.64 -39.39 10.07
C ASP A 576 -16.97 -38.33 9.19
N ALA A 577 -17.77 -37.54 8.47
CA ALA A 577 -17.32 -36.50 7.54
C ALA A 577 -17.86 -35.10 7.91
N TRP A 578 -18.33 -34.90 9.15
CA TRP A 578 -18.89 -33.64 9.67
C TRP A 578 -19.84 -32.94 8.68
N THR A 579 -20.72 -33.74 8.07
CA THR A 579 -21.54 -33.32 6.92
C THR A 579 -23.02 -33.33 7.26
N LEU A 580 -23.74 -32.27 6.89
CA LEU A 580 -25.16 -32.05 7.18
C LEU A 580 -25.98 -32.10 5.89
N ILE A 581 -27.09 -32.83 5.90
CA ILE A 581 -27.95 -33.07 4.72
C ILE A 581 -29.30 -32.38 4.94
N TYR A 582 -29.64 -31.47 4.03
CA TYR A 582 -30.86 -30.65 4.07
C TYR A 582 -31.75 -30.85 2.84
N GLU A 583 -33.00 -30.39 2.93
CA GLU A 583 -33.84 -30.15 1.75
C GLU A 583 -33.11 -29.24 0.73
N TYR A 584 -33.18 -29.59 -0.56
CA TYR A 584 -32.62 -28.76 -1.62
C TYR A 584 -33.57 -27.62 -1.99
N LEU A 585 -33.07 -26.38 -1.92
CA LEU A 585 -33.86 -25.16 -2.12
C LEU A 585 -33.41 -24.46 -3.43
N PRO A 586 -34.19 -24.55 -4.52
CA PRO A 586 -33.72 -24.23 -5.87
C PRO A 586 -33.58 -22.74 -6.14
N ASN A 587 -34.24 -21.86 -5.38
CA ASN A 587 -34.19 -20.40 -5.59
C ASN A 587 -33.04 -19.71 -4.82
N GLY A 588 -32.13 -20.47 -4.22
CA GLY A 588 -30.91 -19.94 -3.57
C GLY A 588 -31.19 -19.14 -2.30
N SER A 589 -30.29 -18.21 -1.98
CA SER A 589 -30.44 -17.32 -0.83
C SER A 589 -31.14 -16.00 -1.18
N LEU A 590 -31.70 -15.33 -0.17
CA LEU A 590 -32.24 -13.98 -0.31
C LEU A 590 -31.16 -12.97 -0.76
N GLU A 591 -29.89 -13.20 -0.42
CA GLU A 591 -28.76 -12.40 -0.93
C GLU A 591 -28.62 -12.52 -2.46
N ASP A 592 -28.70 -13.75 -3.00
CA ASP A 592 -28.64 -13.99 -4.45
C ASP A 592 -29.81 -13.31 -5.18
N ARG A 593 -30.99 -13.27 -4.55
CA ARG A 593 -32.20 -12.68 -5.13
C ARG A 593 -32.25 -11.16 -5.01
N LEU A 594 -31.75 -10.57 -3.92
CA LEU A 594 -31.59 -9.11 -3.79
C LEU A 594 -30.51 -8.57 -4.73
N SER A 595 -29.44 -9.32 -4.96
CA SER A 595 -28.39 -8.98 -5.93
C SER A 595 -28.75 -9.33 -7.39
N CYS A 596 -29.92 -9.91 -7.65
CA CYS A 596 -30.37 -10.42 -8.96
C CYS A 596 -29.33 -11.34 -9.64
N ARG A 597 -28.57 -12.11 -8.84
CA ARG A 597 -27.50 -12.99 -9.30
C ARG A 597 -28.01 -13.96 -10.36
N GLY A 598 -27.20 -14.21 -11.39
CA GLY A 598 -27.57 -15.08 -12.51
C GLY A 598 -28.69 -14.53 -13.39
N ASN A 599 -28.91 -13.21 -13.42
CA ASN A 599 -30.03 -12.55 -14.08
C ASN A 599 -31.40 -13.01 -13.56
N SER A 600 -31.48 -13.43 -12.29
CA SER A 600 -32.74 -13.85 -11.67
C SER A 600 -33.68 -12.65 -11.46
N PRO A 601 -35.00 -12.79 -11.72
CA PRO A 601 -35.92 -11.65 -11.76
C PRO A 601 -36.08 -10.99 -10.37
N PRO A 602 -36.18 -9.66 -10.26
CA PRO A 602 -36.22 -9.00 -8.95
C PRO A 602 -37.46 -9.40 -8.13
N LEU A 603 -37.32 -9.40 -6.81
CA LEU A 603 -38.43 -9.72 -5.89
C LEU A 603 -39.38 -8.51 -5.78
N SER A 604 -40.66 -8.72 -6.06
CA SER A 604 -41.70 -7.69 -5.89
C SER A 604 -41.89 -7.28 -4.42
N TRP A 605 -42.37 -6.07 -4.17
CA TRP A 605 -42.59 -5.59 -2.81
C TRP A 605 -43.56 -6.48 -2.00
N GLN A 606 -44.60 -7.04 -2.62
CA GLN A 606 -45.53 -7.99 -1.98
C GLN A 606 -44.79 -9.24 -1.52
N THR A 607 -43.89 -9.76 -2.38
CA THR A 607 -43.03 -10.89 -2.02
C THR A 607 -42.16 -10.52 -0.83
N ARG A 608 -41.50 -9.35 -0.86
CA ARG A 608 -40.63 -8.89 0.25
C ARG A 608 -41.38 -8.73 1.58
N ILE A 609 -42.62 -8.25 1.58
CA ILE A 609 -43.50 -8.23 2.77
C ILE A 609 -43.83 -9.65 3.25
N ARG A 610 -44.10 -10.59 2.34
CA ARG A 610 -44.31 -12.00 2.68
C ARG A 610 -43.07 -12.60 3.35
N LEU A 611 -41.88 -12.43 2.76
CA LEU A 611 -40.60 -12.91 3.32
C LEU A 611 -40.34 -12.30 4.71
N ALA A 612 -40.59 -11.00 4.90
CA ALA A 612 -40.46 -10.34 6.21
C ALA A 612 -41.39 -10.94 7.28
N THR A 613 -42.63 -11.25 6.89
CA THR A 613 -43.64 -11.83 7.81
C THR A 613 -43.32 -13.27 8.16
N GLU A 614 -42.93 -14.09 7.18
CA GLU A 614 -42.50 -15.48 7.39
C GLU A 614 -41.25 -15.55 8.28
N LEU A 615 -40.26 -14.68 8.04
CA LEU A 615 -39.08 -14.58 8.88
C LEU A 615 -39.42 -14.16 10.32
N CYS A 616 -40.36 -13.23 10.50
CA CYS A 616 -40.88 -12.88 11.82
C CYS A 616 -41.54 -14.09 12.51
N SER A 617 -42.26 -14.95 11.75
CA SER A 617 -42.90 -16.15 12.28
C SER A 617 -41.90 -17.15 12.84
N VAL A 618 -40.85 -17.50 12.09
CA VAL A 618 -39.83 -18.45 12.56
C VAL A 618 -39.02 -17.89 13.73
N LEU A 619 -38.71 -16.58 13.75
CA LEU A 619 -38.04 -15.97 14.91
C LEU A 619 -38.89 -16.01 16.18
N ILE A 620 -40.20 -15.75 16.09
CA ILE A 620 -41.13 -15.91 17.22
C ILE A 620 -41.14 -17.37 17.72
N PHE A 621 -41.16 -18.34 16.80
CA PHE A 621 -41.11 -19.77 17.14
C PHE A 621 -39.80 -20.17 17.85
N LEU A 622 -38.64 -19.72 17.33
CA LEU A 622 -37.34 -19.95 17.97
C LEU A 622 -37.28 -19.31 19.36
N HIS A 623 -37.71 -18.06 19.50
CA HIS A 623 -37.62 -17.31 20.76
C HIS A 623 -38.60 -17.82 21.84
N SER A 624 -39.76 -18.36 21.43
CA SER A 624 -40.78 -18.90 22.35
C SER A 624 -40.61 -20.39 22.68
N SER A 625 -39.59 -21.05 22.10
CA SER A 625 -39.28 -22.46 22.36
C SER A 625 -39.00 -22.75 23.83
N LYS A 626 -39.34 -23.97 24.27
CA LYS A 626 -39.24 -24.42 25.67
C LYS A 626 -38.43 -25.71 25.76
N PRO A 627 -37.63 -25.94 26.82
CA PRO A 627 -37.51 -25.11 28.03
C PRO A 627 -36.62 -23.86 27.90
N HIS A 628 -35.91 -23.71 26.79
CA HIS A 628 -35.02 -22.58 26.49
C HIS A 628 -35.38 -21.98 25.13
N GLY A 629 -35.52 -20.66 25.05
CA GLY A 629 -35.66 -19.97 23.76
C GLY A 629 -34.34 -20.00 22.99
N ILE A 630 -34.40 -20.08 21.66
CA ILE A 630 -33.21 -20.20 20.80
C ILE A 630 -32.96 -18.86 20.11
N VAL A 631 -31.74 -18.33 20.24
CA VAL A 631 -31.26 -17.14 19.55
C VAL A 631 -30.41 -17.57 18.37
N HIS A 632 -30.70 -17.06 17.17
CA HIS A 632 -30.03 -17.45 15.93
C HIS A 632 -28.58 -16.92 15.88
N GLY A 633 -28.38 -15.63 16.20
CA GLY A 633 -27.05 -15.02 16.34
C GLY A 633 -26.39 -14.53 15.04
N ASP A 634 -26.53 -15.24 13.92
CA ASP A 634 -26.03 -14.80 12.59
C ASP A 634 -27.16 -14.68 11.56
N LEU A 635 -28.19 -13.89 11.88
CA LEU A 635 -29.30 -13.65 10.98
C LEU A 635 -28.89 -12.66 9.86
N LYS A 636 -28.84 -13.15 8.62
CA LYS A 636 -28.47 -12.36 7.42
C LYS A 636 -29.17 -12.92 6.16
N PRO A 637 -29.32 -12.15 5.06
CA PRO A 637 -29.98 -12.62 3.84
C PRO A 637 -29.33 -13.84 3.17
N ALA A 638 -28.02 -14.06 3.34
CA ALA A 638 -27.37 -15.28 2.85
C ALA A 638 -27.84 -16.56 3.59
N ASN A 639 -28.32 -16.44 4.83
CA ASN A 639 -28.80 -17.56 5.65
C ASN A 639 -30.34 -17.75 5.55
N ILE A 640 -31.01 -16.95 4.72
CA ILE A 640 -32.44 -17.08 4.41
C ILE A 640 -32.54 -17.66 3.00
N LEU A 641 -32.88 -18.94 2.91
CA LEU A 641 -33.02 -19.67 1.66
C LEU A 641 -34.46 -19.63 1.15
N LEU A 642 -34.66 -19.96 -0.13
CA LEU A 642 -35.96 -19.85 -0.81
C LEU A 642 -36.30 -21.16 -1.53
N ASP A 643 -37.48 -21.71 -1.21
CA ASP A 643 -38.02 -22.89 -1.89
C ASP A 643 -38.50 -22.56 -3.32
N ALA A 644 -39.03 -23.55 -4.04
CA ALA A 644 -39.55 -23.38 -5.39
C ALA A 644 -40.67 -22.32 -5.52
N ASN A 645 -41.40 -22.04 -4.45
CA ASN A 645 -42.54 -21.10 -4.38
C ASN A 645 -42.15 -19.72 -3.80
N PHE A 646 -40.85 -19.49 -3.55
CA PHE A 646 -40.29 -18.35 -2.82
C PHE A 646 -40.80 -18.22 -1.37
N VAL A 647 -41.08 -19.35 -0.70
CA VAL A 647 -41.27 -19.40 0.75
C VAL A 647 -39.89 -19.37 1.41
N THR A 648 -39.72 -18.55 2.44
CA THR A 648 -38.47 -18.47 3.21
C THR A 648 -38.20 -19.74 4.00
N LYS A 649 -36.91 -20.08 4.10
CA LYS A 649 -36.36 -21.14 4.95
C LYS A 649 -35.13 -20.59 5.67
N LEU A 650 -35.24 -20.32 6.96
CA LEU A 650 -34.11 -19.92 7.79
C LEU A 650 -33.16 -21.11 8.00
N SER A 651 -31.86 -20.88 7.85
CA SER A 651 -30.80 -21.90 7.85
C SER A 651 -29.55 -21.41 8.60
N ASP A 652 -28.57 -22.30 8.79
CA ASP A 652 -27.24 -22.02 9.36
C ASP A 652 -27.26 -21.76 10.90
N PHE A 653 -27.60 -22.82 11.64
CA PHE A 653 -27.74 -22.82 13.09
C PHE A 653 -26.43 -23.13 13.85
N GLY A 654 -25.30 -23.24 13.16
CA GLY A 654 -24.01 -23.65 13.75
C GLY A 654 -23.56 -22.81 14.95
N ILE A 655 -23.91 -21.51 15.01
CA ILE A 655 -23.55 -20.62 16.13
C ILE A 655 -24.74 -20.20 17.03
N CYS A 656 -25.92 -20.78 16.84
CA CYS A 656 -27.10 -20.45 17.64
C CYS A 656 -26.92 -20.81 19.13
N ARG A 657 -27.72 -20.19 20.01
CA ARG A 657 -27.62 -20.40 21.47
C ARG A 657 -28.99 -20.62 22.13
N LEU A 658 -29.02 -21.57 23.07
CA LEU A 658 -30.13 -21.80 23.99
C LEU A 658 -30.05 -20.80 25.15
N VAL A 659 -31.11 -20.02 25.36
CA VAL A 659 -31.22 -18.99 26.42
C VAL A 659 -32.37 -19.35 27.36
N SER A 660 -32.12 -19.26 28.68
CA SER A 660 -33.13 -19.62 29.69
C SER A 660 -34.11 -18.47 29.96
N ASN A 661 -35.40 -18.79 29.95
CA ASN A 661 -36.47 -17.80 30.09
C ASN A 661 -36.59 -17.23 31.52
N ASN A 662 -35.98 -17.89 32.52
CA ASN A 662 -36.24 -17.61 33.94
C ASN A 662 -35.17 -16.75 34.64
N THR A 663 -34.09 -16.39 33.93
CA THR A 663 -33.08 -15.43 34.43
C THR A 663 -32.50 -14.65 33.26
N THR A 664 -32.05 -13.42 33.50
CA THR A 664 -31.25 -12.62 32.56
C THR A 664 -29.82 -13.18 32.42
N VAL A 665 -29.68 -14.49 32.20
CA VAL A 665 -28.42 -15.13 31.83
C VAL A 665 -28.24 -14.89 30.34
N CYS A 666 -27.62 -13.76 30.02
CA CYS A 666 -26.98 -13.64 28.73
C CYS A 666 -25.92 -14.75 28.59
N CYS A 667 -25.77 -15.29 27.39
CA CYS A 667 -24.57 -16.06 27.09
C CYS A 667 -23.45 -15.06 26.81
N ARG A 668 -22.53 -14.86 27.77
CA ARG A 668 -21.29 -14.12 27.49
C ARG A 668 -20.43 -14.97 26.56
N THR A 669 -20.34 -14.57 25.30
CA THR A 669 -19.61 -15.29 24.25
C THR A 669 -18.81 -14.30 23.41
N ASP A 670 -17.69 -14.76 22.83
CA ASP A 670 -17.01 -13.97 21.80
C ASP A 670 -17.97 -13.65 20.65
N PRO A 671 -18.08 -12.38 20.22
CA PRO A 671 -18.95 -12.01 19.11
C PRO A 671 -18.55 -12.75 17.82
N LYS A 672 -19.47 -13.57 17.32
CA LYS A 672 -19.39 -14.32 16.08
C LYS A 672 -20.63 -14.00 15.25
N GLY A 673 -20.46 -13.87 13.94
CA GLY A 673 -21.52 -13.48 13.01
C GLY A 673 -21.05 -12.38 12.06
N THR A 674 -21.96 -11.92 11.20
CA THR A 674 -21.65 -11.03 10.08
C THR A 674 -21.76 -9.56 10.50
N PHE A 675 -20.63 -8.83 10.48
CA PHE A 675 -20.48 -7.51 11.12
C PHE A 675 -21.60 -6.49 10.82
N ALA A 676 -22.07 -6.41 9.57
CA ALA A 676 -23.11 -5.45 9.20
C ALA A 676 -24.52 -5.74 9.79
N TYR A 677 -24.75 -6.93 10.33
CA TYR A 677 -26.02 -7.35 10.96
C TYR A 677 -25.89 -7.57 12.48
N MET A 678 -24.67 -7.53 13.03
CA MET A 678 -24.44 -7.76 14.47
C MET A 678 -24.95 -6.61 15.33
N ASP A 679 -25.63 -6.97 16.41
CA ASP A 679 -26.15 -6.03 17.41
C ASP A 679 -25.01 -5.24 18.09
N PRO A 680 -25.05 -3.90 18.11
CA PRO A 680 -24.02 -3.06 18.73
C PRO A 680 -23.90 -3.25 20.25
N GLU A 681 -24.99 -3.61 20.95
CA GLU A 681 -24.91 -3.98 22.37
C GLU A 681 -24.29 -5.37 22.55
N PHE A 682 -24.58 -6.34 21.67
CA PHE A 682 -23.88 -7.63 21.69
C PHE A 682 -22.38 -7.47 21.44
N LEU A 683 -21.99 -6.66 20.44
CA LEU A 683 -20.59 -6.36 20.11
C LEU A 683 -19.83 -5.69 21.26
N SER A 684 -20.49 -4.82 22.03
CA SER A 684 -19.84 -4.06 23.12
C SER A 684 -19.85 -4.77 24.47
N THR A 685 -20.85 -5.63 24.74
CA THR A 685 -21.03 -6.30 26.05
C THR A 685 -20.66 -7.78 26.02
N GLY A 686 -20.66 -8.42 24.84
CA GLY A 686 -20.56 -9.86 24.65
C GLY A 686 -21.83 -10.63 25.02
N GLU A 687 -22.93 -9.94 25.33
CA GLU A 687 -24.17 -10.54 25.84
C GLU A 687 -25.15 -10.92 24.72
N LEU A 688 -25.15 -12.18 24.27
CA LEU A 688 -26.14 -12.61 23.27
C LEU A 688 -27.54 -12.75 23.90
N THR A 689 -28.55 -12.16 23.25
CA THR A 689 -29.96 -12.18 23.68
C THR A 689 -30.90 -12.24 22.46
N GLN A 690 -32.17 -12.59 22.67
CA GLN A 690 -33.21 -12.57 21.63
C GLN A 690 -33.32 -11.21 20.91
N LYS A 691 -33.03 -10.11 21.60
CA LYS A 691 -33.04 -8.76 21.02
C LYS A 691 -31.90 -8.50 20.02
N ALA A 692 -30.88 -9.36 19.96
CA ALA A 692 -29.85 -9.32 18.91
C ALA A 692 -30.44 -9.73 17.56
N ASP A 693 -31.19 -10.84 17.50
CA ASP A 693 -31.89 -11.25 16.28
C ASP A 693 -32.90 -10.19 15.81
N VAL A 694 -33.55 -9.47 16.74
CA VAL A 694 -34.45 -8.34 16.41
C VAL A 694 -33.70 -7.21 15.71
N TYR A 695 -32.47 -6.89 16.14
CA TYR A 695 -31.64 -5.88 15.48
C TYR A 695 -31.27 -6.33 14.05
N SER A 696 -30.78 -7.56 13.89
CA SER A 696 -30.43 -8.13 12.59
C SER A 696 -31.63 -8.21 11.65
N PHE A 697 -32.82 -8.56 12.18
CA PHE A 697 -34.08 -8.54 11.47
C PHE A 697 -34.46 -7.13 10.97
N GLY A 698 -34.28 -6.11 11.81
CA GLY A 698 -34.44 -4.70 11.43
C GLY A 698 -33.58 -4.32 10.23
N VAL A 699 -32.28 -4.69 10.23
CA VAL A 699 -31.37 -4.42 9.10
C VAL A 699 -31.84 -5.13 7.83
N ILE A 700 -32.36 -6.36 7.94
CA ILE A 700 -32.93 -7.10 6.81
C ILE A 700 -34.19 -6.42 6.26
N LEU A 701 -35.08 -5.89 7.10
CA LEU A 701 -36.23 -5.11 6.64
C LEU A 701 -35.81 -3.86 5.85
N LEU A 702 -34.79 -3.13 6.31
CA LEU A 702 -34.25 -1.98 5.57
C LEU A 702 -33.69 -2.39 4.20
N ARG A 703 -32.99 -3.54 4.11
CA ARG A 703 -32.51 -4.09 2.83
C ARG A 703 -33.63 -4.53 1.91
N LEU A 704 -34.67 -5.17 2.44
CA LEU A 704 -35.87 -5.52 1.67
C LEU A 704 -36.56 -4.28 1.09
N LEU A 705 -36.63 -3.19 1.85
CA LEU A 705 -37.24 -1.93 1.42
C LEU A 705 -36.43 -1.20 0.31
N THR A 706 -35.10 -1.18 0.42
CA THR A 706 -34.23 -0.29 -0.38
C THR A 706 -33.38 -1.01 -1.44
N GLY A 707 -33.22 -2.34 -1.35
CA GLY A 707 -32.32 -3.12 -2.21
C GLY A 707 -30.82 -2.90 -1.92
N ARG A 708 -30.47 -2.01 -0.98
CA ARG A 708 -29.09 -1.58 -0.71
C ARG A 708 -28.32 -2.58 0.16
N GLN A 709 -27.00 -2.35 0.29
CA GLN A 709 -26.15 -3.09 1.24
C GLN A 709 -26.47 -2.67 2.69
N ALA A 710 -26.12 -3.53 3.66
CA ALA A 710 -26.41 -3.29 5.08
C ALA A 710 -25.58 -2.16 5.73
N LEU A 711 -24.38 -1.86 5.22
CA LEU A 711 -23.54 -0.80 5.79
C LEU A 711 -24.14 0.58 5.49
N GLY A 712 -24.27 1.42 6.53
CA GLY A 712 -24.80 2.80 6.41
C GLY A 712 -26.33 2.91 6.30
N ILE A 713 -27.03 1.84 5.91
CA ILE A 713 -28.47 1.84 5.58
C ILE A 713 -29.39 2.46 6.64
N ILE A 714 -29.10 2.23 7.93
CA ILE A 714 -29.88 2.78 9.05
C ILE A 714 -29.86 4.31 9.03
N LYS A 715 -28.68 4.92 8.80
CA LYS A 715 -28.54 6.38 8.71
C LYS A 715 -29.22 6.94 7.46
N GLU A 716 -29.08 6.25 6.32
CA GLU A 716 -29.70 6.68 5.06
C GLU A 716 -31.23 6.71 5.16
N VAL A 717 -31.84 5.65 5.71
CA VAL A 717 -33.30 5.55 5.86
C VAL A 717 -33.82 6.55 6.90
N GLN A 718 -33.13 6.72 8.03
CA GLN A 718 -33.50 7.73 9.03
C GLN A 718 -33.47 9.14 8.42
N TYR A 719 -32.37 9.52 7.76
CA TYR A 719 -32.25 10.83 7.10
C TYR A 719 -33.30 11.02 6.01
N ALA A 720 -33.62 9.98 5.24
CA ALA A 720 -34.66 10.06 4.21
C ALA A 720 -36.06 10.24 4.81
N LEU A 721 -36.38 9.62 5.95
CA LEU A 721 -37.63 9.87 6.68
C LEU A 721 -37.70 11.28 7.26
N ASP A 722 -36.65 11.73 7.96
CA ASP A 722 -36.58 13.05 8.61
C ASP A 722 -36.77 14.20 7.61
N ASN A 723 -36.36 14.00 6.35
CA ASN A 723 -36.50 14.98 5.26
C ASN A 723 -37.68 14.70 4.31
N GLY A 724 -38.57 13.74 4.62
CA GLY A 724 -39.73 13.39 3.78
C GLY A 724 -39.40 12.79 2.40
N ASN A 725 -38.16 12.32 2.21
CA ASN A 725 -37.58 11.86 0.95
C ASN A 725 -37.50 10.33 0.81
N LEU A 726 -38.16 9.55 1.70
CA LEU A 726 -38.12 8.07 1.70
C LEU A 726 -38.39 7.46 0.32
N LYS A 727 -39.31 8.03 -0.47
CA LYS A 727 -39.68 7.54 -1.81
C LYS A 727 -38.48 7.39 -2.76
N ASN A 728 -37.45 8.23 -2.61
CA ASN A 728 -36.25 8.19 -3.44
C ASN A 728 -35.25 7.08 -3.03
N LEU A 729 -35.49 6.43 -1.89
CA LEU A 729 -34.65 5.39 -1.31
C LEU A 729 -35.26 3.98 -1.47
N LEU A 730 -36.56 3.90 -1.81
CA LEU A 730 -37.26 2.63 -2.07
C LEU A 730 -36.66 1.95 -3.32
N ASP A 731 -36.58 0.63 -3.29
CA ASP A 731 -36.02 -0.15 -4.40
C ASP A 731 -36.94 -0.08 -5.64
N PRO A 732 -36.52 0.53 -6.77
CA PRO A 732 -37.33 0.59 -7.98
C PRO A 732 -37.53 -0.80 -8.62
N LEU A 733 -36.63 -1.77 -8.35
CA LEU A 733 -36.75 -3.13 -8.86
C LEU A 733 -37.84 -3.94 -8.14
N ALA A 734 -38.31 -3.48 -6.98
CA ALA A 734 -39.44 -4.09 -6.26
C ALA A 734 -40.82 -3.73 -6.85
N GLY A 735 -40.86 -2.82 -7.83
CA GLY A 735 -42.08 -2.20 -8.35
C GLY A 735 -42.61 -1.08 -7.44
N ASP A 736 -43.84 -0.64 -7.72
CA ASP A 736 -44.46 0.49 -7.03
C ASP A 736 -44.86 0.15 -5.58
N TRP A 737 -43.94 0.40 -4.65
CA TRP A 737 -44.19 0.37 -3.22
C TRP A 737 -45.31 1.35 -2.81
N PRO A 738 -46.39 0.89 -2.16
CA PRO A 738 -47.39 1.80 -1.59
C PRO A 738 -46.79 2.56 -0.42
N PHE A 739 -46.72 3.89 -0.54
CA PHE A 739 -45.92 4.75 0.36
C PHE A 739 -46.24 4.55 1.85
N VAL A 740 -47.52 4.39 2.21
CA VAL A 740 -47.95 4.17 3.60
C VAL A 740 -47.36 2.88 4.19
N GLN A 741 -47.36 1.78 3.42
CA GLN A 741 -46.79 0.50 3.87
C GLN A 741 -45.26 0.58 3.93
N ALA A 742 -44.63 1.24 2.96
CA ALA A 742 -43.18 1.47 2.92
C ALA A 742 -42.69 2.32 4.10
N GLU A 743 -43.40 3.40 4.44
CA GLU A 743 -43.12 4.27 5.58
C GLU A 743 -43.33 3.55 6.92
N GLN A 744 -44.42 2.80 7.06
CA GLN A 744 -44.66 1.97 8.25
C GLN A 744 -43.57 0.89 8.43
N LEU A 745 -43.14 0.23 7.33
CA LEU A 745 -42.07 -0.77 7.38
C LEU A 745 -40.72 -0.12 7.74
N ALA A 746 -40.40 1.04 7.18
CA ALA A 746 -39.18 1.79 7.49
C ALA A 746 -39.12 2.17 8.98
N ASN A 747 -40.19 2.73 9.52
CA ASN A 747 -40.29 3.10 10.93
C ASN A 747 -40.21 1.87 11.87
N LEU A 748 -40.84 0.75 11.48
CA LEU A 748 -40.74 -0.51 12.23
C LEU A 748 -39.30 -1.05 12.23
N ALA A 749 -38.65 -1.05 11.07
CA ALA A 749 -37.28 -1.52 10.90
C ALA A 749 -36.27 -0.68 11.69
N LEU A 750 -36.41 0.65 11.69
CA LEU A 750 -35.57 1.53 12.50
C LEU A 750 -35.76 1.29 14.01
N ARG A 751 -37.00 1.07 14.48
CA ARG A 751 -37.27 0.67 15.87
C ARG A 751 -36.62 -0.66 16.24
N CYS A 752 -36.56 -1.62 15.30
CA CYS A 752 -35.81 -2.87 15.47
C CYS A 752 -34.29 -2.61 15.57
N CYS A 753 -33.76 -1.65 14.80
CA CYS A 753 -32.36 -1.25 14.80
C CYS A 753 -31.94 -0.31 15.96
N GLU A 754 -32.78 -0.08 16.97
CA GLU A 754 -32.46 0.79 18.10
C GLU A 754 -31.19 0.35 18.84
N MET A 755 -30.37 1.33 19.26
CA MET A 755 -29.07 1.03 19.87
C MET A 755 -29.23 0.30 21.22
N ASN A 756 -30.24 0.67 22.00
CA ASN A 756 -30.57 0.04 23.28
C ASN A 756 -31.58 -1.11 23.08
N ARG A 757 -31.21 -2.34 23.46
CA ARG A 757 -32.06 -3.54 23.31
C ARG A 757 -33.40 -3.46 24.04
N ARG A 758 -33.54 -2.58 25.04
CA ARG A 758 -34.80 -2.32 25.76
C ARG A 758 -35.79 -1.46 24.97
N CYS A 759 -35.30 -0.66 24.02
CA CYS A 759 -36.11 0.18 23.14
C CYS A 759 -36.65 -0.59 21.92
N ARG A 760 -36.01 -1.71 21.57
CA ARG A 760 -36.40 -2.56 20.44
C ARG A 760 -37.75 -3.24 20.70
N PRO A 761 -38.66 -3.29 19.71
CA PRO A 761 -39.97 -3.91 19.82
C PRO A 761 -39.92 -5.41 20.16
N ASP A 762 -41.01 -5.94 20.69
CA ASP A 762 -41.21 -7.40 20.76
C ASP A 762 -41.71 -7.96 19.42
N LEU A 763 -41.18 -9.10 19.00
CA LEU A 763 -41.56 -9.70 17.72
C LEU A 763 -43.04 -10.09 17.68
N SER A 764 -43.57 -10.63 18.79
CA SER A 764 -44.94 -11.14 18.86
C SER A 764 -45.98 -10.05 19.12
N THR A 765 -45.70 -9.08 20.00
CA THR A 765 -46.71 -8.06 20.38
C THR A 765 -46.66 -6.78 19.55
N ASP A 766 -45.51 -6.45 18.96
CA ASP A 766 -45.31 -5.16 18.28
C ASP A 766 -45.03 -5.33 16.78
N VAL A 767 -44.09 -6.22 16.41
CA VAL A 767 -43.66 -6.41 15.01
C VAL A 767 -44.71 -7.19 14.21
N TRP A 768 -45.16 -8.33 14.73
CA TRP A 768 -46.18 -9.16 14.07
C TRP A 768 -47.47 -8.39 13.78
N ARG A 769 -47.92 -7.56 14.74
CA ARG A 769 -49.12 -6.71 14.60
C ARG A 769 -49.06 -5.70 13.45
N VAL A 770 -47.87 -5.39 12.92
CA VAL A 770 -47.70 -4.52 11.75
C VAL A 770 -47.55 -5.37 10.48
N LEU A 771 -46.71 -6.41 10.51
CA LEU A 771 -46.42 -7.23 9.33
C LEU A 771 -47.57 -8.12 8.87
N GLU A 772 -48.34 -8.71 9.79
CA GLU A 772 -49.46 -9.59 9.44
C GLU A 772 -50.58 -8.85 8.68
N PRO A 773 -51.08 -7.67 9.14
CA PRO A 773 -52.03 -6.87 8.36
C PRO A 773 -51.46 -6.39 7.02
N MET A 774 -50.16 -6.03 6.96
CA MET A 774 -49.51 -5.71 5.69
C MET A 774 -49.58 -6.90 4.72
N ARG A 775 -49.18 -8.09 5.14
CA ARG A 775 -49.26 -9.32 4.32
C ARG A 775 -50.69 -9.62 3.88
N ALA A 776 -51.68 -9.48 4.76
CA ALA A 776 -53.09 -9.68 4.40
C ALA A 776 -53.56 -8.66 3.34
N SER A 777 -53.13 -7.40 3.45
CA SER A 777 -53.43 -6.36 2.46
C SER A 777 -52.71 -6.52 1.11
N CYS A 778 -51.70 -7.40 1.01
CA CYS A 778 -51.00 -7.70 -0.24
C CYS A 778 -51.78 -8.60 -1.22
N GLY A 779 -52.95 -9.14 -0.81
CA GLY A 779 -53.95 -9.75 -1.70
C GLY A 779 -53.44 -10.76 -2.74
N GLY A 780 -53.23 -12.02 -2.33
CA GLY A 780 -53.34 -13.22 -3.18
C GLY A 780 -52.72 -13.20 -4.58
N SER A 781 -51.60 -12.49 -4.81
CA SER A 781 -51.03 -12.33 -6.15
C SER A 781 -50.10 -13.48 -6.54
N SER A 782 -50.69 -14.67 -6.70
CA SER A 782 -50.11 -15.77 -7.47
C SER A 782 -51.01 -16.10 -8.66
N SER A 783 -50.88 -15.33 -9.74
CA SER A 783 -51.07 -15.81 -11.12
C SER A 783 -50.86 -14.68 -12.14
N PHE A 784 -50.15 -15.01 -13.22
CA PHE A 784 -50.41 -14.36 -14.51
C PHE A 784 -51.80 -14.84 -15.01
N GLN A 785 -52.57 -13.94 -15.60
CA GLN A 785 -53.98 -14.18 -15.94
C GLN A 785 -54.20 -15.41 -16.85
N LEU A 786 -55.03 -16.37 -16.39
CA LEU A 786 -56.07 -16.99 -17.22
C LEU A 786 -57.10 -17.73 -16.35
N GLY A 787 -58.39 -17.58 -16.65
CA GLY A 787 -59.47 -18.41 -16.08
C GLY A 787 -60.06 -17.89 -14.77
N SER A 788 -61.39 -17.83 -14.72
CA SER A 788 -62.21 -17.50 -13.55
C SER A 788 -62.70 -18.76 -12.83
N GLU A 789 -63.02 -18.62 -11.53
CA GLU A 789 -63.65 -19.63 -10.66
C GLU A 789 -62.82 -20.90 -10.37
N GLU A 790 -62.01 -20.88 -9.31
CA GLU A 790 -61.65 -22.11 -8.60
C GLU A 790 -61.72 -21.91 -7.08
N LEU A 791 -62.36 -22.86 -6.40
CA LEU A 791 -62.64 -22.88 -4.96
C LEU A 791 -61.44 -23.47 -4.19
N CYS A 792 -61.64 -23.80 -2.92
CA CYS A 792 -60.62 -24.46 -2.10
C CYS A 792 -60.31 -25.88 -2.61
N HIS A 793 -59.37 -26.02 -3.56
CA HIS A 793 -59.00 -27.32 -4.12
C HIS A 793 -58.15 -28.14 -3.13
N PRO A 794 -58.45 -29.45 -2.97
CA PRO A 794 -57.62 -30.34 -2.18
C PRO A 794 -56.21 -30.49 -2.81
N PRO A 795 -55.15 -30.57 -2.00
CA PRO A 795 -53.81 -30.94 -2.48
C PRO A 795 -53.86 -32.19 -3.38
N SER A 796 -53.13 -32.17 -4.49
CA SER A 796 -53.23 -33.22 -5.53
C SER A 796 -52.90 -34.63 -5.03
N TYR A 797 -52.08 -34.77 -3.99
CA TYR A 797 -51.78 -36.05 -3.34
C TYR A 797 -52.89 -36.58 -2.41
N PHE A 798 -53.94 -35.80 -2.16
CA PHE A 798 -55.19 -36.29 -1.54
C PHE A 798 -56.17 -36.85 -2.57
N ILE A 799 -55.98 -36.54 -3.86
CA ILE A 799 -56.88 -36.94 -4.95
C ILE A 799 -56.49 -38.35 -5.43
N CYS A 800 -57.47 -39.24 -5.55
CA CYS A 800 -57.27 -40.57 -6.11
C CYS A 800 -56.95 -40.47 -7.60
N PRO A 801 -55.85 -41.08 -8.11
CA PRO A 801 -55.54 -41.04 -9.54
C PRO A 801 -56.61 -41.68 -10.45
N ILE A 802 -57.41 -42.63 -9.94
CA ILE A 802 -58.44 -43.32 -10.72
C ILE A 802 -59.76 -42.54 -10.70
N PHE A 803 -60.24 -42.15 -9.52
CA PHE A 803 -61.54 -41.48 -9.36
C PHE A 803 -61.49 -39.96 -9.54
N GLN A 804 -60.31 -39.34 -9.43
CA GLN A 804 -60.14 -37.87 -9.45
C GLN A 804 -60.90 -37.14 -8.33
N GLU A 805 -61.21 -37.84 -7.24
CA GLU A 805 -61.85 -37.34 -6.02
C GLU A 805 -60.94 -37.53 -4.77
N VAL A 806 -61.24 -36.84 -3.66
CA VAL A 806 -60.47 -36.96 -2.41
C VAL A 806 -60.62 -38.35 -1.79
N MET A 807 -59.49 -39.02 -1.54
CA MET A 807 -59.45 -40.38 -0.97
C MET A 807 -60.00 -40.43 0.46
N GLN A 808 -60.93 -41.34 0.72
CA GLN A 808 -61.51 -41.63 2.04
C GLN A 808 -60.81 -42.81 2.73
N ASP A 809 -60.33 -43.80 1.95
CA ASP A 809 -59.61 -44.97 2.45
C ASP A 809 -58.34 -45.23 1.61
N PRO A 810 -57.35 -44.31 1.61
CA PRO A 810 -56.17 -44.42 0.76
C PRO A 810 -55.36 -45.70 1.02
N HIS A 811 -55.04 -46.44 -0.03
CA HIS A 811 -54.26 -47.69 -0.02
C HIS A 811 -53.10 -47.63 -1.02
N VAL A 812 -51.94 -48.14 -0.61
CA VAL A 812 -50.72 -48.24 -1.44
C VAL A 812 -50.74 -49.55 -2.23
N ALA A 813 -50.44 -49.47 -3.52
CA ALA A 813 -50.22 -50.63 -4.39
C ALA A 813 -48.73 -51.04 -4.43
N ALA A 814 -48.42 -52.16 -5.10
CA ALA A 814 -47.05 -52.70 -5.18
C ALA A 814 -46.04 -51.80 -5.91
N ASP A 815 -46.50 -50.76 -6.61
CA ASP A 815 -45.69 -49.74 -7.28
C ASP A 815 -45.33 -48.55 -6.37
N GLY A 816 -45.85 -48.52 -5.13
CA GLY A 816 -45.68 -47.42 -4.18
C GLY A 816 -46.66 -46.25 -4.35
N PHE A 817 -47.53 -46.26 -5.36
CA PHE A 817 -48.56 -45.24 -5.53
C PHE A 817 -49.76 -45.51 -4.62
N THR A 818 -50.40 -44.44 -4.14
CA THR A 818 -51.59 -44.51 -3.29
C THR A 818 -52.85 -44.18 -4.09
N TYR A 819 -53.91 -44.95 -3.86
CA TYR A 819 -55.18 -44.89 -4.55
C TYR A 819 -56.34 -45.04 -3.55
N GLU A 820 -57.56 -44.72 -3.94
CA GLU A 820 -58.75 -45.10 -3.18
C GLU A 820 -58.90 -46.63 -3.18
N ALA A 821 -59.25 -47.22 -2.04
CA ALA A 821 -59.26 -48.66 -1.84
C ALA A 821 -60.20 -49.37 -2.81
N GLU A 822 -61.42 -48.86 -2.97
CA GLU A 822 -62.43 -49.41 -3.87
C GLU A 822 -62.08 -49.21 -5.34
N ALA A 823 -61.49 -48.07 -5.71
CA ALA A 823 -61.05 -47.79 -7.07
C ALA A 823 -59.98 -48.79 -7.53
N LEU A 824 -58.98 -49.05 -6.69
CA LEU A 824 -57.88 -49.95 -6.99
C LEU A 824 -58.31 -51.43 -6.95
N ARG A 825 -59.22 -51.82 -6.04
CA ARG A 825 -59.84 -53.15 -6.07
C ARG A 825 -60.62 -53.36 -7.38
N GLY A 826 -61.48 -52.41 -7.75
CA GLY A 826 -62.25 -52.48 -9.00
C GLY A 826 -61.37 -52.57 -10.25
N TRP A 827 -60.24 -51.87 -10.28
CA TRP A 827 -59.24 -51.99 -11.35
C TRP A 827 -58.64 -53.40 -11.44
N LEU A 828 -58.20 -53.97 -10.31
CA LEU A 828 -57.62 -55.31 -10.25
C LEU A 828 -58.65 -56.41 -10.56
N ASP A 829 -59.86 -56.30 -10.02
CA ASP A 829 -60.98 -57.23 -10.21
C ASP A 829 -61.51 -57.21 -11.66
N SER A 830 -61.31 -56.11 -12.39
CA SER A 830 -61.58 -56.01 -13.84
C SER A 830 -60.57 -56.79 -14.71
N GLY A 831 -59.61 -57.50 -14.10
CA GLY A 831 -58.60 -58.31 -14.80
C GLY A 831 -57.33 -57.55 -15.19
N HIS A 832 -57.15 -56.31 -14.73
CA HIS A 832 -55.89 -55.59 -14.93
C HIS A 832 -54.84 -56.06 -13.93
N HIS A 833 -53.60 -56.21 -14.41
CA HIS A 833 -52.43 -56.56 -13.59
C HIS A 833 -51.32 -55.50 -13.67
N THR A 834 -51.66 -54.32 -14.18
CA THR A 834 -50.76 -53.16 -14.32
C THR A 834 -51.17 -52.03 -13.40
N SER A 835 -50.18 -51.22 -13.01
CA SER A 835 -50.32 -49.96 -12.28
C SER A 835 -51.24 -49.00 -13.05
N PRO A 836 -52.30 -48.46 -12.43
CA PRO A 836 -53.12 -47.41 -13.06
C PRO A 836 -52.33 -46.15 -13.42
N MET A 837 -51.28 -45.80 -12.64
CA MET A 837 -50.45 -44.61 -12.88
C MET A 837 -49.35 -44.80 -13.91
N THR A 838 -48.69 -45.96 -13.93
CA THR A 838 -47.47 -46.17 -14.75
C THR A 838 -47.66 -47.17 -15.89
N ASN A 839 -48.77 -47.92 -15.89
CA ASN A 839 -49.04 -49.06 -16.77
C ASN A 839 -48.00 -50.19 -16.71
N ILE A 840 -47.12 -50.19 -15.69
CA ILE A 840 -46.15 -51.26 -15.43
C ILE A 840 -46.84 -52.40 -14.67
N LYS A 841 -46.47 -53.65 -14.95
CA LYS A 841 -47.03 -54.82 -14.25
C LYS A 841 -46.71 -54.78 -12.75
N LEU A 842 -47.73 -54.89 -11.90
CA LEU A 842 -47.58 -54.89 -10.45
C LEU A 842 -46.91 -56.20 -9.96
N ALA A 843 -46.02 -56.09 -8.97
CA ALA A 843 -45.33 -57.25 -8.40
C ALA A 843 -46.27 -58.19 -7.61
N HIS A 844 -47.30 -57.63 -6.97
CA HIS A 844 -48.37 -58.35 -6.28
C HIS A 844 -49.66 -57.51 -6.21
N SER A 845 -50.80 -58.16 -5.99
CA SER A 845 -52.10 -57.50 -5.82
C SER A 845 -52.44 -57.13 -4.36
N ASN A 846 -51.50 -57.31 -3.42
CA ASN A 846 -51.72 -56.95 -2.02
C ASN A 846 -51.87 -55.42 -1.87
N LEU A 847 -52.88 -54.99 -1.12
CA LEU A 847 -53.18 -53.59 -0.84
C LEU A 847 -52.81 -53.26 0.61
N VAL A 848 -52.04 -52.18 0.82
CA VAL A 848 -51.59 -51.76 2.15
C VAL A 848 -52.27 -50.44 2.54
N PRO A 849 -53.04 -50.35 3.65
CA PRO A 849 -53.67 -49.10 4.05
C PRO A 849 -52.66 -47.98 4.35
N ASN A 850 -52.82 -46.81 3.72
CA ASN A 850 -52.00 -45.63 3.97
C ASN A 850 -52.61 -44.78 5.11
N LEU A 851 -52.47 -45.28 6.34
CA LEU A 851 -53.04 -44.65 7.54
C LEU A 851 -52.50 -43.23 7.80
N ALA A 852 -51.28 -42.93 7.35
CA ALA A 852 -50.69 -41.60 7.46
C ALA A 852 -51.40 -40.59 6.54
N LEU A 853 -51.57 -40.94 5.24
CA LEU A 853 -52.30 -40.11 4.30
C LEU A 853 -53.78 -39.95 4.70
N ARG A 854 -54.40 -41.03 5.19
CA ARG A 854 -55.78 -40.98 5.70
C ARG A 854 -55.94 -39.98 6.84
N SER A 855 -55.01 -39.97 7.80
CA SER A 855 -54.99 -39.01 8.90
C SER A 855 -54.84 -37.57 8.39
N ALA A 856 -53.93 -37.34 7.44
CA ALA A 856 -53.71 -36.02 6.85
C ALA A 856 -54.92 -35.47 6.07
N ILE A 857 -55.63 -36.35 5.33
CA ILE A 857 -56.88 -35.97 4.65
C ILE A 857 -57.96 -35.61 5.66
N GLN A 858 -58.11 -36.40 6.74
CA GLN A 858 -59.08 -36.12 7.80
C GLN A 858 -58.79 -34.83 8.56
N GLU A 859 -57.51 -34.49 8.77
CA GLU A 859 -57.10 -33.20 9.36
C GLU A 859 -57.43 -32.04 8.41
N TRP A 860 -57.17 -32.18 7.11
CA TRP A 860 -57.51 -31.16 6.11
C TRP A 860 -59.02 -30.91 5.99
N LEU A 861 -59.84 -31.97 6.00
CA LEU A 861 -61.31 -31.94 6.03
C LEU A 861 -61.91 -31.40 7.34
N GLN A 862 -61.09 -31.16 8.37
CA GLN A 862 -61.50 -30.47 9.61
C GLN A 862 -61.09 -29.00 9.62
N GLN A 863 -60.23 -28.57 8.69
CA GLN A 863 -59.70 -27.22 8.59
C GLN A 863 -60.36 -26.39 7.46
N HIS A 864 -61.12 -27.04 6.57
CA HIS A 864 -61.83 -26.46 5.41
C HIS A 864 -63.23 -27.08 5.29
#